data_AF-A0A960SQH1-F1
#
_entry.id   AF-A0A960SQH1-F1
#
_cell.length_a   1.000
_cell.length_b   1.000
_cell.length_c   1.000
_cell.angle_alpha   90.00
_cell.angle_beta   90.00
_cell.angle_gamma   90.00
#
_symmetry.space_group_name_H-M   'P 1'
#
loop_
_entity.id
_entity.type
_entity.pdbx_description
1 polymer ?
#
loop_
_entity_poly.entity_id
_entity_poly.type
_entity_poly.pdbx_seq_one_letter_code
_entity_poly.pdbx_strand_id
1 'polypeptide(L)'
;APVIDPDPDPVLLAGADVVVSTTVIAPAPERFGFNLLASLVNNYTLDPGFEPTLLRHAFVATGGGEAFIENNAGATTSYFQTLTNGFFDGANVRIYRPQASGPLTFVRQATVTNYAVDEHRVYLDASGPAVQAGDYYFLEFLTTNPPRDRLDPRMLAAAGGDPWRPVGGATWPFGLPVESVRDDTTQAPEEGGRSSVRLTSPGPHEVTLRQARFSSPESYGAYYPQLVEGRRYRIEVWLRQVGIPDGSARIFLTQHYQSVSNRFEVGAEWQKHEFTFVAPPTPPRTEGISEVCLGFTGPGTLWADNLFLYEDDDLDPTTYPVFSPDAEAEIAMISFQPGPVRLWAGQANTTWGTSLESLTATDPLRPNAWHTDQGKVPAEFAFPLPVALPLVQRTGGTPWIIISPAFDEDEWLGLMEYLAAPFDPTVDSETEKPWAALRHHQGRTAPWTEAFDRVRIEFGNESWNSSFQFAFPTGDLAGQFADHFFRVAQSSPWFPAVADRIDFIVNGWILQPDAGGYGHAAARRSPEARYSDITAYLSGWELGSDFGANVTDTAFQDMLLFPAGWLRHFVDRQAAARDALAVDRDYRLAVYEGGPGYPLPGPGSEFDPVAETYGKSLAAGTATLDAFLYNSSRGIDPQAFFGLAPGPNWTSHTNTGSSWRAHAVWQALELRNQQARGDMLHVAILRSPTVDIPASDFGGNSVPAFPNTPLVSAYAFRDGDRYSVFLLSRSLTAHIPVTLHLPFTNAIQVTQHLLTGDPRTNNIAGPNLAVSRTLLPEFQPGTPFDDLFEEFFKRRGQQGAEPPRQRRSNSLGSGFVIDSSGIVI
;
A
#
# COMPACT_ATOMS: atom_id res chain seq x y z
N ALA A 1 24.69 -18.81 18.73
CA ALA A 1 24.18 -17.68 19.51
C ALA A 1 25.01 -17.57 20.78
N PRO A 2 25.58 -16.41 21.13
CA PRO A 2 25.90 -16.17 22.54
C PRO A 2 24.57 -16.04 23.29
N VAL A 3 24.50 -16.66 24.46
CA VAL A 3 23.37 -16.52 25.39
C VAL A 3 23.39 -15.08 25.89
N ILE A 4 22.46 -14.27 25.41
CA ILE A 4 22.16 -12.95 25.98
C ILE A 4 21.44 -13.21 27.30
N ASP A 5 21.90 -12.57 28.36
CA ASP A 5 21.29 -12.62 29.69
C ASP A 5 19.83 -12.15 29.58
N PRO A 6 18.82 -13.01 29.87
CA PRO A 6 17.43 -12.70 29.60
C PRO A 6 16.83 -11.65 30.56
N ASP A 7 17.56 -11.23 31.61
CA ASP A 7 17.04 -10.29 32.60
C ASP A 7 18.18 -9.62 33.42
N PRO A 8 18.96 -8.68 32.86
CA PRO A 8 19.79 -7.84 33.71
C PRO A 8 18.86 -6.99 34.59
N ASP A 9 19.01 -7.10 35.91
CA ASP A 9 18.26 -6.29 36.89
C ASP A 9 18.15 -4.83 36.40
N PRO A 10 16.93 -4.27 36.26
CA PRO A 10 16.77 -2.97 35.63
C PRO A 10 17.50 -1.88 36.42
N VAL A 11 18.36 -1.13 35.75
CA VAL A 11 18.99 0.04 36.34
C VAL A 11 17.91 1.10 36.53
N LEU A 12 17.51 1.35 37.78
CA LEU A 12 16.64 2.47 38.12
C LEU A 12 17.42 3.77 38.01
N LEU A 13 17.03 4.62 37.07
CA LEU A 13 17.58 5.97 36.93
C LEU A 13 16.76 6.99 37.73
N ALA A 14 17.28 8.21 37.86
CA ALA A 14 16.53 9.33 38.43
C ALA A 14 15.18 9.51 37.71
N GLY A 15 14.13 9.88 38.45
CA GLY A 15 12.80 10.06 37.86
C GLY A 15 12.74 11.23 36.86
N ALA A 16 11.80 11.15 35.94
CA ALA A 16 11.42 12.23 35.05
C ALA A 16 10.19 12.99 35.59
N ASP A 17 10.15 14.30 35.40
CA ASP A 17 9.02 15.16 35.74
C ASP A 17 8.44 15.77 34.47
N VAL A 18 7.18 15.44 34.18
CA VAL A 18 6.47 15.79 32.93
C VAL A 18 5.25 16.64 33.28
N VAL A 19 5.09 17.78 32.63
CA VAL A 19 3.98 18.71 32.85
C VAL A 19 3.14 18.83 31.58
N VAL A 20 1.85 18.51 31.68
CA VAL A 20 0.85 18.75 30.64
C VAL A 20 0.20 20.10 30.90
N SER A 21 0.25 20.99 29.90
CA SER A 21 -0.42 22.31 29.97
C SER A 21 -1.76 22.29 29.24
N THR A 22 -2.52 23.39 29.32
CA THR A 22 -3.75 23.57 28.52
C THR A 22 -3.50 24.24 27.16
N THR A 23 -2.25 24.57 26.82
CA THR A 23 -1.91 25.25 25.56
C THR A 23 -2.01 24.25 24.42
N VAL A 24 -2.84 24.55 23.42
CA VAL A 24 -2.94 23.77 22.17
C VAL A 24 -1.74 24.09 21.28
N ILE A 25 -1.05 23.06 20.79
CA ILE A 25 0.08 23.19 19.84
C ILE A 25 -0.26 22.69 18.44
N ALA A 26 -1.21 21.77 18.32
CA ALA A 26 -1.77 21.33 17.06
C ALA A 26 -3.27 21.02 17.25
N PRO A 27 -4.18 21.72 16.56
CA PRO A 27 -5.61 21.49 16.71
C PRO A 27 -6.01 20.18 16.03
N ALA A 28 -6.67 19.30 16.78
CA ALA A 28 -7.21 18.01 16.35
C ALA A 28 -6.42 17.29 15.21
N PRO A 29 -5.14 16.94 15.39
CA PRO A 29 -4.36 16.28 14.35
C PRO A 29 -5.01 14.95 13.95
N GLU A 30 -4.95 14.65 12.65
CA GLU A 30 -5.59 13.47 12.07
C GLU A 30 -5.09 12.18 12.71
N ARG A 31 -5.91 11.13 12.63
CA ARG A 31 -5.46 9.79 12.97
C ARG A 31 -4.37 9.34 12.01
N PHE A 32 -3.51 8.45 12.48
CA PHE A 32 -2.52 7.83 11.63
C PHE A 32 -3.21 6.87 10.66
N GLY A 33 -2.64 6.70 9.50
CA GLY A 33 -3.13 5.82 8.47
C GLY A 33 -2.06 4.86 7.98
N PHE A 34 -2.29 4.29 6.79
CA PHE A 34 -1.37 3.35 6.17
C PHE A 34 -1.53 3.36 4.65
N ASN A 35 -0.54 2.83 3.95
CA ASN A 35 -0.73 2.44 2.55
C ASN A 35 -1.33 1.04 2.47
N LEU A 36 -2.26 0.86 1.53
CA LEU A 36 -2.87 -0.42 1.23
C LEU A 36 -2.10 -1.07 0.06
N LEU A 37 -1.15 -1.95 0.39
CA LEU A 37 -0.14 -2.44 -0.57
C LEU A 37 -0.36 -3.86 -1.09
N ALA A 38 -0.80 -4.79 -0.23
CA ALA A 38 -0.87 -6.21 -0.60
C ALA A 38 -2.12 -6.54 -1.42
N SER A 39 -2.08 -7.61 -2.21
CA SER A 39 -3.28 -8.26 -2.73
C SER A 39 -3.98 -8.99 -1.59
N LEU A 40 -4.67 -8.23 -0.73
CA LEU A 40 -5.44 -8.75 0.42
C LEU A 40 -6.86 -9.09 -0.05
N VAL A 41 -6.96 -9.81 -1.16
CA VAL A 41 -8.22 -10.24 -1.75
C VAL A 41 -8.21 -11.74 -1.94
N ASN A 42 -9.38 -12.36 -1.86
CA ASN A 42 -9.55 -13.80 -1.86
C ASN A 42 -9.22 -14.52 -3.19
N ASN A 43 -8.58 -13.86 -4.18
CA ASN A 43 -8.26 -14.43 -5.49
C ASN A 43 -6.78 -14.88 -5.64
N TYR A 44 -6.60 -16.05 -6.23
CA TYR A 44 -5.34 -16.75 -6.38
C TYR A 44 -4.94 -17.01 -7.84
N THR A 45 -5.60 -16.41 -8.84
CA THR A 45 -5.11 -16.38 -10.24
C THR A 45 -4.60 -15.00 -10.64
N LEU A 46 -3.56 -14.96 -11.46
CA LEU A 46 -3.08 -13.72 -12.10
C LEU A 46 -3.68 -13.62 -13.51
N ASP A 47 -4.01 -12.41 -13.98
CA ASP A 47 -4.58 -12.18 -15.32
C ASP A 47 -5.75 -13.13 -15.65
N PRO A 48 -6.82 -13.17 -14.82
CA PRO A 48 -7.88 -14.16 -14.97
C PRO A 48 -8.76 -13.93 -16.20
N GLY A 49 -8.99 -12.68 -16.59
CA GLY A 49 -9.75 -12.30 -17.79
C GLY A 49 -8.89 -12.16 -19.05
N PHE A 50 -7.60 -12.49 -18.97
CA PHE A 50 -6.72 -12.55 -20.14
C PHE A 50 -6.59 -11.25 -20.94
N GLU A 51 -6.65 -10.11 -20.24
CA GLU A 51 -6.77 -8.78 -20.83
C GLU A 51 -5.53 -8.31 -21.63
N PRO A 52 -5.69 -7.34 -22.53
CA PRO A 52 -4.60 -6.70 -23.24
C PRO A 52 -3.56 -6.08 -22.29
N THR A 53 -2.37 -5.84 -22.82
CA THR A 53 -1.28 -5.16 -22.11
C THR A 53 -1.23 -3.70 -22.51
N LEU A 54 -1.33 -2.81 -21.53
CA LEU A 54 -1.05 -1.39 -21.66
C LEU A 54 0.46 -1.17 -21.49
N LEU A 55 1.11 -0.51 -22.44
CA LEU A 55 2.50 -0.07 -22.36
C LEU A 55 2.51 1.45 -22.36
N ARG A 56 2.90 2.08 -21.24
CA ARG A 56 3.12 3.53 -21.16
C ARG A 56 4.54 3.82 -20.74
N HIS A 57 5.24 4.69 -21.47
CA HIS A 57 6.60 5.12 -21.10
C HIS A 57 6.86 6.57 -21.49
N ALA A 58 7.68 7.26 -20.69
CA ALA A 58 8.04 8.66 -20.92
C ALA A 58 9.53 8.80 -21.24
N PHE A 59 9.84 9.73 -22.12
CA PHE A 59 11.21 10.06 -22.52
C PHE A 59 11.36 11.58 -22.64
N VAL A 60 12.61 12.04 -22.73
CA VAL A 60 12.95 13.44 -22.98
C VAL A 60 13.60 13.56 -24.35
N ALA A 61 13.01 14.38 -25.22
CA ALA A 61 13.52 14.64 -26.55
C ALA A 61 14.85 15.41 -26.48
N THR A 62 15.82 15.02 -27.30
CA THR A 62 17.09 15.76 -27.46
C THR A 62 17.04 16.73 -28.65
N GLY A 63 15.96 16.67 -29.41
CA GLY A 63 15.64 17.53 -30.55
C GLY A 63 14.40 17.02 -31.25
N GLY A 64 14.17 17.49 -32.47
CA GLY A 64 13.05 17.01 -33.28
C GLY A 64 12.66 18.02 -34.34
N GLY A 65 11.48 17.81 -34.90
CA GLY A 65 10.91 18.70 -35.91
C GLY A 65 9.40 18.56 -36.00
N GLU A 66 8.85 19.02 -37.11
CA GLU A 66 7.40 19.01 -37.32
C GLU A 66 6.83 17.61 -37.46
N ALA A 67 7.59 16.56 -37.80
CA ALA A 67 7.05 15.22 -38.03
C ALA A 67 7.88 14.09 -37.37
N PHE A 68 8.81 14.44 -36.48
CA PHE A 68 9.63 13.46 -35.78
C PHE A 68 10.13 13.99 -34.44
N ILE A 69 10.46 13.05 -33.55
CA ILE A 69 11.18 13.27 -32.29
C ILE A 69 12.60 12.74 -32.47
N GLU A 70 13.61 13.46 -31.96
CA GLU A 70 15.01 13.05 -32.00
C GLU A 70 15.53 12.78 -30.58
N ASN A 71 16.30 11.69 -30.45
CA ASN A 71 16.85 11.15 -29.21
C ASN A 71 18.32 10.73 -29.41
N ASN A 72 19.09 11.62 -30.04
CA ASN A 72 20.46 11.37 -30.48
C ASN A 72 21.52 11.43 -29.35
N ALA A 73 21.14 11.80 -28.12
CA ALA A 73 22.03 11.74 -26.95
C ALA A 73 21.84 10.40 -26.22
N GLY A 74 22.78 9.46 -26.39
CA GLY A 74 22.77 8.16 -25.72
C GLY A 74 21.69 7.19 -26.24
N ALA A 75 21.38 6.14 -25.47
CA ALA A 75 20.34 5.15 -25.78
C ALA A 75 18.94 5.65 -25.36
N THR A 76 18.55 6.87 -25.73
CA THR A 76 17.27 7.48 -25.29
C THR A 76 16.07 7.06 -26.13
N THR A 77 16.28 6.41 -27.29
CA THR A 77 15.22 5.75 -28.09
C THR A 77 15.06 4.27 -27.72
N SER A 78 15.80 3.77 -26.73
CA SER A 78 15.67 2.37 -26.31
C SER A 78 16.00 2.27 -24.83
N TYR A 79 15.00 1.95 -24.02
CA TYR A 79 15.16 1.80 -22.58
C TYR A 79 16.26 0.79 -22.25
N PHE A 80 17.41 1.25 -21.72
CA PHE A 80 18.61 0.43 -21.49
C PHE A 80 19.00 -0.51 -22.64
N GLN A 81 18.76 -0.09 -23.90
CA GLN A 81 19.02 -0.91 -25.10
C GLN A 81 18.22 -2.22 -25.12
N THR A 82 17.02 -2.25 -24.54
CA THR A 82 16.14 -3.44 -24.51
C THR A 82 15.12 -3.50 -25.65
N LEU A 83 14.85 -2.37 -26.31
CA LEU A 83 13.89 -2.23 -27.39
C LEU A 83 14.59 -2.08 -28.75
N THR A 84 13.98 -2.60 -29.81
CA THR A 84 14.46 -2.50 -31.20
C THR A 84 13.40 -1.84 -32.11
N ASN A 85 13.73 -1.70 -33.41
CA ASN A 85 12.88 -0.99 -34.37
C ASN A 85 11.46 -1.58 -34.44
N GLY A 86 10.48 -0.67 -34.37
CA GLY A 86 9.06 -0.97 -34.51
C GLY A 86 8.36 -1.42 -33.23
N PHE A 87 9.03 -1.45 -32.07
CA PHE A 87 8.40 -1.85 -30.81
C PHE A 87 7.18 -0.99 -30.43
N PHE A 88 7.21 0.31 -30.74
CA PHE A 88 6.12 1.26 -30.50
C PHE A 88 5.44 1.73 -31.81
N ASP A 89 5.52 0.97 -32.91
CA ASP A 89 4.77 1.32 -34.12
C ASP A 89 3.25 1.27 -33.86
N GLY A 90 2.55 2.35 -34.20
CA GLY A 90 1.12 2.52 -33.90
C GLY A 90 0.82 3.04 -32.50
N ALA A 91 1.83 3.30 -31.66
CA ALA A 91 1.64 3.92 -30.35
C ALA A 91 1.12 5.36 -30.49
N ASN A 92 0.27 5.78 -29.56
CA ASN A 92 -0.05 7.20 -29.37
C ASN A 92 1.14 7.89 -28.70
N VAL A 93 1.39 9.15 -29.06
CA VAL A 93 2.37 10.00 -28.38
C VAL A 93 1.76 11.34 -27.99
N ARG A 94 1.95 11.75 -26.73
CA ARG A 94 1.66 13.11 -26.24
C ARG A 94 2.96 13.81 -25.90
N ILE A 95 3.05 15.11 -26.20
CA ILE A 95 4.30 15.89 -26.04
C ILE A 95 4.02 17.15 -25.23
N TYR A 96 4.85 17.37 -24.21
CA TYR A 96 4.77 18.50 -23.29
C TYR A 96 6.10 19.26 -23.25
N ARG A 97 6.01 20.58 -23.17
CA ARG A 97 7.16 21.49 -23.07
C ARG A 97 7.16 22.19 -21.71
N PRO A 98 8.10 21.83 -20.82
CA PRO A 98 8.35 22.57 -19.59
C PRO A 98 8.78 24.01 -19.90
N GLN A 99 8.38 24.95 -19.05
CA GLN A 99 8.73 26.36 -19.18
C GLN A 99 9.67 26.79 -18.05
N ALA A 100 10.59 27.72 -18.34
CA ALA A 100 11.45 28.31 -17.31
C ALA A 100 10.59 29.09 -16.28
N SER A 101 9.59 29.81 -16.77
CA SER A 101 8.55 30.48 -16.00
C SER A 101 7.20 30.28 -16.67
N GLY A 102 6.16 30.05 -15.87
CA GLY A 102 4.80 29.77 -16.36
C GLY A 102 4.43 28.28 -16.35
N PRO A 103 3.24 27.94 -16.88
CA PRO A 103 2.71 26.58 -16.86
C PRO A 103 3.35 25.70 -17.94
N LEU A 104 3.21 24.38 -17.76
CA LEU A 104 3.52 23.38 -18.78
C LEU A 104 2.73 23.69 -20.07
N THR A 105 3.34 23.46 -21.24
CA THR A 105 2.66 23.62 -22.53
C THR A 105 2.44 22.26 -23.17
N PHE A 106 1.19 21.90 -23.44
CA PHE A 106 0.89 20.79 -24.36
C PHE A 106 1.28 21.18 -25.78
N VAL A 107 2.22 20.45 -26.38
CA VAL A 107 2.76 20.75 -27.71
C VAL A 107 1.86 20.14 -28.77
N ARG A 108 1.58 18.83 -28.66
CA ARG A 108 0.71 18.07 -29.57
C ARG A 108 0.53 16.61 -29.12
N GLN A 109 -0.43 15.94 -29.76
CA GLN A 109 -0.54 14.49 -29.81
C GLN A 109 -0.41 14.01 -31.27
N ALA A 110 0.10 12.80 -31.47
CA ALA A 110 0.27 12.16 -32.78
C ALA A 110 0.30 10.62 -32.65
N THR A 111 0.37 9.92 -33.78
CA THR A 111 0.61 8.46 -33.84
C THR A 111 2.04 8.18 -34.31
N VAL A 112 2.71 7.21 -33.70
CA VAL A 112 4.02 6.72 -34.13
C VAL A 112 3.85 5.89 -35.41
N THR A 113 4.47 6.31 -36.50
CA THR A 113 4.47 5.57 -37.78
C THR A 113 5.71 4.69 -37.95
N ASN A 114 6.83 5.08 -37.33
CA ASN A 114 8.06 4.30 -37.35
C ASN A 114 8.89 4.65 -36.10
N TYR A 115 9.01 3.67 -35.19
CA TYR A 115 9.88 3.71 -34.03
C TYR A 115 11.28 3.21 -34.41
N ALA A 116 12.14 4.13 -34.88
CA ALA A 116 13.45 3.83 -35.44
C ALA A 116 14.56 4.02 -34.38
N VAL A 117 14.81 2.97 -33.59
CA VAL A 117 15.86 2.93 -32.56
C VAL A 117 17.23 3.19 -33.16
N ASP A 118 17.55 2.55 -34.29
CA ASP A 118 18.86 2.67 -34.94
C ASP A 118 19.13 4.07 -35.51
N GLU A 119 18.07 4.82 -35.82
CA GLU A 119 18.16 6.21 -36.30
C GLU A 119 18.03 7.22 -35.16
N HIS A 120 17.78 6.75 -33.93
CA HIS A 120 17.49 7.58 -32.77
C HIS A 120 16.28 8.51 -32.98
N ARG A 121 15.26 8.00 -33.68
CA ARG A 121 14.11 8.80 -34.14
C ARG A 121 12.78 8.09 -33.94
N VAL A 122 11.77 8.88 -33.63
CA VAL A 122 10.36 8.46 -33.62
C VAL A 122 9.62 9.29 -34.66
N TYR A 123 9.18 8.67 -35.74
CA TYR A 123 8.44 9.34 -36.81
C TYR A 123 6.95 9.37 -36.51
N LEU A 124 6.31 10.50 -36.84
CA LEU A 124 4.92 10.79 -36.50
C LEU A 124 4.06 10.85 -37.77
N ASP A 125 2.78 10.50 -37.64
CA ASP A 125 1.80 10.45 -38.73
C ASP A 125 1.43 11.81 -39.32
N ALA A 126 1.60 12.88 -38.55
CA ALA A 126 1.26 14.23 -38.98
C ALA A 126 2.34 15.27 -38.63
N SER A 127 2.50 16.25 -39.54
CA SER A 127 3.23 17.47 -39.23
C SER A 127 2.46 18.32 -38.21
N GLY A 128 3.17 18.96 -37.28
CA GLY A 128 2.59 19.83 -36.26
C GLY A 128 3.65 20.73 -35.63
N PRO A 129 3.34 21.41 -34.50
CA PRO A 129 4.32 22.21 -33.78
C PRO A 129 5.62 21.44 -33.55
N ALA A 130 6.75 22.05 -33.88
CA ALA A 130 8.04 21.38 -33.85
C ALA A 130 8.41 20.95 -32.43
N VAL A 131 8.85 19.70 -32.31
CA VAL A 131 9.44 19.13 -31.09
C VAL A 131 10.83 19.71 -30.88
N GLN A 132 11.15 20.03 -29.64
CA GLN A 132 12.39 20.70 -29.23
C GLN A 132 13.13 19.88 -28.18
N ALA A 133 14.42 20.17 -28.03
CA ALA A 133 15.21 19.58 -26.95
C ALA A 133 14.62 19.99 -25.58
N GLY A 134 14.45 19.00 -24.69
CA GLY A 134 13.83 19.19 -23.38
C GLY A 134 12.31 19.00 -23.35
N ASP A 135 11.65 18.79 -24.49
CA ASP A 135 10.26 18.34 -24.51
C ASP A 135 10.16 16.92 -23.94
N TYR A 136 9.18 16.71 -23.07
CA TYR A 136 8.83 15.40 -22.53
C TYR A 136 7.76 14.78 -23.42
N TYR A 137 7.92 13.51 -23.79
CA TYR A 137 6.91 12.81 -24.55
C TYR A 137 6.57 11.46 -23.92
N PHE A 138 5.28 11.15 -23.94
CA PHE A 138 4.70 9.94 -23.37
C PHE A 138 4.19 9.08 -24.51
N LEU A 139 4.73 7.87 -24.63
CA LEU A 139 4.26 6.84 -25.53
C LEU A 139 3.22 5.99 -24.82
N GLU A 140 2.16 5.64 -25.54
CA GLU A 140 1.12 4.74 -25.08
C GLU A 140 0.76 3.73 -26.16
N PHE A 141 0.76 2.45 -25.79
CA PHE A 141 0.41 1.38 -26.70
C PHE A 141 -0.37 0.29 -25.96
N LEU A 142 -1.63 0.12 -26.32
CA LEU A 142 -2.48 -0.95 -25.81
C LEU A 142 -2.54 -2.07 -26.83
N THR A 143 -2.09 -3.26 -26.46
CA THR A 143 -2.00 -4.39 -27.40
C THR A 143 -2.31 -5.72 -26.73
N THR A 144 -3.10 -6.54 -27.42
CA THR A 144 -3.44 -7.90 -27.02
C THR A 144 -2.20 -8.81 -27.04
N ASN A 145 -1.25 -8.55 -27.95
CA ASN A 145 -0.02 -9.32 -28.11
C ASN A 145 1.18 -8.36 -28.30
N PRO A 146 1.90 -7.98 -27.23
CA PRO A 146 3.07 -7.11 -27.33
C PRO A 146 4.13 -7.66 -28.32
N PRO A 147 4.83 -6.80 -29.09
CA PRO A 147 5.75 -7.22 -30.14
C PRO A 147 7.08 -7.75 -29.57
N ARG A 148 7.05 -8.95 -28.99
CA ARG A 148 8.19 -9.57 -28.30
C ARG A 148 9.39 -9.83 -29.23
N ASP A 149 9.13 -10.02 -30.52
CA ASP A 149 10.16 -10.15 -31.55
C ASP A 149 10.96 -8.84 -31.77
N ARG A 150 10.48 -7.72 -31.21
CA ARG A 150 11.11 -6.41 -31.25
C ARG A 150 11.86 -6.04 -29.97
N LEU A 151 12.15 -7.02 -29.13
CA LEU A 151 13.06 -6.88 -27.99
C LEU A 151 14.48 -7.27 -28.37
N ASP A 152 15.47 -6.69 -27.68
CA ASP A 152 16.86 -7.12 -27.79
C ASP A 152 16.98 -8.62 -27.45
N PRO A 153 17.77 -9.41 -28.21
CA PRO A 153 17.92 -10.85 -27.96
C PRO A 153 18.29 -11.23 -26.53
N ARG A 154 18.97 -10.35 -25.79
CA ARG A 154 19.31 -10.54 -24.37
C ARG A 154 18.07 -10.65 -23.48
N MET A 155 16.98 -10.00 -23.88
CA MET A 155 15.72 -9.99 -23.15
C MET A 155 14.82 -11.16 -23.51
N LEU A 156 15.02 -11.86 -24.64
CA LEU A 156 14.08 -12.90 -25.08
C LEU A 156 13.92 -14.07 -24.10
N ALA A 157 14.97 -14.39 -23.32
CA ALA A 157 14.89 -15.40 -22.26
C ALA A 157 14.15 -14.91 -21.00
N ALA A 158 14.11 -13.59 -20.76
CA ALA A 158 13.53 -12.96 -19.57
C ALA A 158 12.10 -12.42 -19.84
N ALA A 159 11.86 -11.84 -21.02
CA ALA A 159 10.60 -11.29 -21.52
C ALA A 159 9.62 -12.35 -22.07
N GLY A 160 9.78 -13.60 -21.65
CA GLY A 160 8.85 -14.69 -21.94
C GLY A 160 7.59 -14.67 -21.06
N GLY A 161 7.51 -13.77 -20.08
CA GLY A 161 6.46 -13.73 -19.07
C GLY A 161 5.12 -13.31 -19.67
N ASP A 162 4.39 -14.28 -20.18
CA ASP A 162 2.97 -14.32 -19.93
C ASP A 162 2.79 -15.03 -18.58
N PRO A 163 2.00 -14.51 -17.61
CA PRO A 163 1.71 -15.25 -16.38
C PRO A 163 1.09 -16.62 -16.65
N TRP A 164 0.46 -16.81 -17.82
CA TRP A 164 -0.07 -18.06 -18.30
C TRP A 164 0.84 -18.69 -19.36
N ARG A 165 1.55 -19.75 -18.98
CA ARG A 165 2.58 -20.40 -19.81
C ARG A 165 2.02 -21.64 -20.52
N PRO A 166 2.03 -21.69 -21.86
CA PRO A 166 1.62 -22.90 -22.58
C PRO A 166 2.73 -23.97 -22.53
N VAL A 167 2.36 -25.22 -22.32
CA VAL A 167 3.25 -26.40 -22.33
C VAL A 167 2.57 -27.54 -23.10
N GLY A 168 3.24 -28.04 -24.13
CA GLY A 168 2.79 -29.19 -24.92
C GLY A 168 3.53 -30.49 -24.55
N GLY A 169 2.82 -31.55 -24.17
CA GLY A 169 3.42 -32.82 -23.77
C GLY A 169 4.06 -32.79 -22.37
N ALA A 170 4.73 -33.89 -22.01
CA ALA A 170 5.20 -34.14 -20.64
C ALA A 170 6.51 -33.41 -20.27
N THR A 171 7.22 -32.81 -21.23
CA THR A 171 8.55 -32.21 -21.01
C THR A 171 8.43 -30.69 -20.83
N TRP A 172 8.80 -30.20 -19.66
CA TRP A 172 8.96 -28.77 -19.39
C TRP A 172 10.43 -28.33 -19.63
N PRO A 173 10.70 -27.14 -20.20
CA PRO A 173 9.79 -26.26 -20.94
C PRO A 173 9.68 -26.63 -22.44
N PHE A 174 10.48 -27.61 -22.90
CA PHE A 174 10.65 -27.98 -24.31
C PHE A 174 9.67 -29.07 -24.73
N GLY A 175 8.43 -28.64 -24.94
CA GLY A 175 7.31 -29.48 -25.31
C GLY A 175 7.12 -29.74 -26.81
N LEU A 176 6.10 -30.53 -27.14
CA LEU A 176 5.53 -30.64 -28.48
C LEU A 176 4.88 -29.32 -28.92
N PRO A 177 4.67 -29.06 -30.22
CA PRO A 177 4.10 -27.81 -30.70
C PRO A 177 2.73 -27.52 -30.06
N VAL A 178 2.60 -26.29 -29.53
CA VAL A 178 1.36 -25.67 -29.08
C VAL A 178 1.37 -24.22 -29.57
N GLU A 179 0.25 -23.77 -30.13
CA GLU A 179 0.01 -22.35 -30.39
C GLU A 179 -0.83 -21.78 -29.26
N SER A 180 -0.39 -20.67 -28.66
CA SER A 180 -1.12 -19.93 -27.64
C SER A 180 -1.17 -18.46 -28.05
N VAL A 181 -2.37 -17.89 -28.14
CA VAL A 181 -2.58 -16.51 -28.56
C VAL A 181 -3.64 -15.87 -27.67
N ARG A 182 -3.46 -14.60 -27.33
CA ARG A 182 -4.51 -13.76 -26.76
C ARG A 182 -5.46 -13.34 -27.90
N ASP A 183 -6.72 -13.76 -27.82
CA ASP A 183 -7.72 -13.65 -28.89
C ASP A 183 -8.73 -12.54 -28.57
N ASP A 184 -8.63 -11.42 -29.27
CA ASP A 184 -9.53 -10.26 -29.15
C ASP A 184 -10.75 -10.34 -30.10
N THR A 185 -10.99 -11.49 -30.72
CA THR A 185 -12.14 -11.73 -31.59
C THR A 185 -13.18 -12.68 -30.99
N THR A 186 -12.83 -13.39 -29.92
CA THR A 186 -13.66 -14.42 -29.30
C THR A 186 -13.55 -14.33 -27.78
N GLN A 187 -14.53 -13.76 -27.10
CA GLN A 187 -14.59 -13.59 -25.64
C GLN A 187 -15.79 -14.32 -25.03
N ALA A 188 -15.78 -14.54 -23.72
CA ALA A 188 -16.95 -15.01 -23.01
C ALA A 188 -18.13 -14.02 -23.17
N PRO A 189 -19.38 -14.53 -23.31
CA PRO A 189 -20.55 -13.68 -23.59
C PRO A 189 -21.02 -12.86 -22.38
N GLU A 190 -20.68 -13.31 -21.16
CA GLU A 190 -21.00 -12.64 -19.90
C GLU A 190 -19.69 -12.40 -19.13
N GLU A 191 -19.53 -11.21 -18.58
CA GLU A 191 -18.33 -10.77 -17.83
C GLU A 191 -17.01 -10.88 -18.62
N GLY A 192 -17.06 -11.18 -19.92
CA GLY A 192 -15.90 -11.21 -20.79
C GLY A 192 -15.37 -9.79 -21.02
N GLY A 193 -14.04 -9.64 -20.95
CA GLY A 193 -13.38 -8.38 -21.22
C GLY A 193 -13.02 -8.24 -22.69
N ARG A 194 -11.80 -7.79 -22.99
CA ARG A 194 -11.37 -7.46 -24.36
C ARG A 194 -10.72 -8.62 -25.09
N SER A 195 -10.28 -9.66 -24.39
CA SER A 195 -9.67 -10.83 -25.00
C SER A 195 -9.88 -12.10 -24.19
N SER A 196 -9.70 -13.24 -24.83
CA SER A 196 -9.59 -14.55 -24.17
C SER A 196 -8.23 -15.19 -24.48
N VAL A 197 -7.97 -16.40 -23.99
CA VAL A 197 -6.82 -17.20 -24.43
C VAL A 197 -7.26 -18.33 -25.35
N ARG A 198 -6.58 -18.48 -26.49
CA ARG A 198 -6.78 -19.56 -27.46
C ARG A 198 -5.57 -20.48 -27.50
N LEU A 199 -5.80 -21.77 -27.27
CA LEU A 199 -4.79 -22.83 -27.30
C LEU A 199 -5.10 -23.81 -28.44
N THR A 200 -4.17 -23.98 -29.38
CA THR A 200 -4.32 -24.92 -30.50
C THR A 200 -3.24 -26.01 -30.46
N SER A 201 -3.67 -27.27 -30.53
CA SER A 201 -2.79 -28.43 -30.66
C SER A 201 -2.99 -29.13 -32.01
N PRO A 202 -1.93 -29.33 -32.81
CA PRO A 202 -2.02 -30.09 -34.06
C PRO A 202 -1.92 -31.61 -33.86
N GLY A 203 -1.59 -32.10 -32.65
CA GLY A 203 -1.25 -33.50 -32.40
C GLY A 203 -2.03 -34.14 -31.24
N PRO A 204 -2.01 -35.49 -31.13
CA PRO A 204 -2.72 -36.25 -30.10
C PRO A 204 -1.97 -36.27 -28.77
N HIS A 205 -1.58 -35.10 -28.27
CA HIS A 205 -0.85 -34.93 -27.02
C HIS A 205 -1.56 -33.92 -26.11
N GLU A 206 -1.29 -34.03 -24.81
CA GLU A 206 -1.80 -33.07 -23.83
C GLU A 206 -1.15 -31.70 -24.04
N VAL A 207 -1.98 -30.66 -24.00
CA VAL A 207 -1.57 -29.25 -23.97
C VAL A 207 -2.11 -28.66 -22.69
N THR A 208 -1.29 -27.87 -22.01
CA THR A 208 -1.63 -27.21 -20.74
C THR A 208 -1.25 -25.74 -20.76
N LEU A 209 -2.09 -24.90 -20.16
CA LEU A 209 -1.79 -23.54 -19.76
C LEU A 209 -1.54 -23.54 -18.26
N ARG A 210 -0.37 -23.03 -17.85
CA ARG A 210 0.13 -23.18 -16.47
C ARG A 210 0.52 -21.86 -15.85
N GLN A 211 0.20 -21.68 -14.58
CA GLN A 211 0.59 -20.53 -13.78
C GLN A 211 1.15 -20.98 -12.43
N ALA A 212 2.41 -20.65 -12.14
CA ALA A 212 3.02 -20.89 -10.84
C ALA A 212 2.35 -20.02 -9.77
N ARG A 213 1.81 -20.63 -8.70
CA ARG A 213 1.04 -19.87 -7.68
C ARG A 213 1.28 -20.23 -6.24
N PHE A 214 1.74 -21.44 -5.90
CA PHE A 214 1.83 -21.82 -4.49
C PHE A 214 3.17 -22.43 -4.11
N SER A 215 3.65 -22.10 -2.91
CA SER A 215 4.87 -22.68 -2.34
C SER A 215 4.80 -22.74 -0.82
N SER A 216 5.72 -23.47 -0.19
CA SER A 216 5.80 -23.56 1.27
C SER A 216 6.19 -22.20 1.89
N PRO A 217 5.68 -21.87 3.09
CA PRO A 217 6.04 -20.65 3.80
C PRO A 217 7.56 -20.46 3.98
N GLU A 218 8.32 -21.54 4.13
CA GLU A 218 9.77 -21.50 4.45
C GLU A 218 10.71 -21.53 3.23
N SER A 219 10.19 -21.64 2.00
CA SER A 219 11.01 -21.73 0.78
C SER A 219 10.83 -20.53 -0.14
N TYR A 220 9.60 -20.32 -0.63
CA TYR A 220 9.24 -19.17 -1.48
C TYR A 220 7.96 -18.49 -1.00
N GLY A 221 7.67 -18.59 0.31
CA GLY A 221 6.43 -18.10 0.90
C GLY A 221 6.27 -16.58 0.86
N ALA A 222 7.36 -15.83 0.62
CA ALA A 222 7.28 -14.40 0.36
C ALA A 222 6.82 -14.06 -1.07
N TYR A 223 6.95 -14.99 -2.03
CA TYR A 223 6.59 -14.77 -3.44
C TYR A 223 5.30 -15.47 -3.85
N TYR A 224 5.02 -16.62 -3.24
CA TYR A 224 3.86 -17.44 -3.58
C TYR A 224 2.98 -17.67 -2.34
N PRO A 225 1.67 -17.40 -2.44
CA PRO A 225 0.74 -17.67 -1.34
C PRO A 225 0.59 -19.18 -1.06
N GLN A 226 -0.19 -19.48 -0.02
CA GLN A 226 -0.64 -20.83 0.34
C GLN A 226 -2.16 -20.89 0.32
N LEU A 227 -2.69 -22.09 0.07
CA LEU A 227 -4.07 -22.40 0.45
C LEU A 227 -4.10 -22.68 1.95
N VAL A 228 -5.17 -22.26 2.62
CA VAL A 228 -5.36 -22.51 4.05
C VAL A 228 -5.99 -23.89 4.23
N GLU A 229 -5.28 -24.80 4.88
CA GLU A 229 -5.73 -26.17 5.11
C GLU A 229 -7.15 -26.21 5.69
N GLY A 230 -8.01 -27.03 5.09
CA GLY A 230 -9.39 -27.21 5.54
C GLY A 230 -10.37 -26.12 5.09
N ARG A 231 -9.91 -24.99 4.53
CA ARG A 231 -10.81 -24.01 3.89
C ARG A 231 -11.27 -24.50 2.53
N ARG A 232 -12.47 -24.07 2.12
CA ARG A 232 -13.07 -24.39 0.82
C ARG A 232 -12.66 -23.34 -0.21
N TYR A 233 -12.40 -23.80 -1.43
CA TYR A 233 -12.00 -22.97 -2.57
C TYR A 233 -12.85 -23.32 -3.79
N ARG A 234 -13.02 -22.35 -4.67
CA ARG A 234 -13.72 -22.50 -5.95
C ARG A 234 -12.84 -22.09 -7.11
N ILE A 235 -12.93 -22.86 -8.18
CA ILE A 235 -12.42 -22.50 -9.51
C ILE A 235 -13.61 -22.26 -10.43
N GLU A 236 -13.56 -21.17 -11.17
CA GLU A 236 -14.53 -20.85 -12.23
C GLU A 236 -13.77 -20.55 -13.52
N VAL A 237 -14.32 -20.96 -14.66
CA VAL A 237 -13.73 -20.69 -15.98
C VAL A 237 -14.80 -20.78 -17.06
N TRP A 238 -14.76 -19.88 -18.03
CA TRP A 238 -15.49 -20.05 -19.28
C TRP A 238 -14.66 -20.87 -20.25
N LEU A 239 -15.25 -21.88 -20.88
CA LEU A 239 -14.58 -22.72 -21.87
C LEU A 239 -15.44 -22.90 -23.12
N ARG A 240 -14.77 -23.04 -24.26
CA ARG A 240 -15.33 -23.64 -25.49
C ARG A 240 -14.24 -24.32 -26.29
N GLN A 241 -14.60 -25.23 -27.18
CA GLN A 241 -13.63 -25.95 -28.01
C GLN A 241 -14.11 -26.23 -29.43
N VAL A 242 -13.13 -26.46 -30.32
CA VAL A 242 -13.38 -27.00 -31.65
C VAL A 242 -12.40 -28.14 -31.93
N GLY A 243 -12.93 -29.32 -32.25
CA GLY A 243 -12.16 -30.45 -32.75
C GLY A 243 -11.38 -31.25 -31.70
N ILE A 244 -11.59 -31.02 -30.40
CA ILE A 244 -11.01 -31.84 -29.32
C ILE A 244 -11.69 -33.22 -29.30
N PRO A 245 -10.97 -34.34 -29.49
CA PRO A 245 -11.57 -35.67 -29.71
C PRO A 245 -12.45 -36.18 -28.59
N ASP A 246 -12.05 -35.95 -27.34
CA ASP A 246 -12.80 -36.39 -26.16
C ASP A 246 -13.76 -35.31 -25.63
N GLY A 247 -13.82 -34.15 -26.31
CA GLY A 247 -14.66 -33.03 -25.95
C GLY A 247 -14.48 -32.56 -24.52
N SER A 248 -13.26 -32.63 -23.97
CA SER A 248 -13.04 -32.34 -22.55
C SER A 248 -11.80 -31.51 -22.28
N ALA A 249 -11.85 -30.77 -21.16
CA ALA A 249 -10.72 -30.07 -20.59
C ALA A 249 -10.60 -30.43 -19.10
N ARG A 250 -9.40 -30.29 -18.54
CA ARG A 250 -9.10 -30.59 -17.14
C ARG A 250 -8.47 -29.39 -16.46
N ILE A 251 -8.98 -29.03 -15.29
CA ILE A 251 -8.28 -28.18 -14.35
C ILE A 251 -7.63 -29.04 -13.27
N PHE A 252 -6.40 -28.69 -12.89
CA PHE A 252 -5.68 -29.37 -11.83
C PHE A 252 -4.59 -28.48 -11.24
N LEU A 253 -4.17 -28.81 -10.01
CA LEU A 253 -2.97 -28.26 -9.41
C LEU A 253 -1.81 -29.26 -9.54
N THR A 254 -0.57 -28.78 -9.56
CA THR A 254 0.63 -29.65 -9.63
C THR A 254 1.30 -29.83 -8.27
N GLN A 255 2.32 -30.70 -8.21
CA GLN A 255 3.17 -30.92 -7.03
C GLN A 255 2.35 -31.27 -5.77
N HIS A 256 2.47 -30.47 -4.70
CA HIS A 256 1.85 -30.72 -3.41
C HIS A 256 0.34 -30.89 -3.50
N TYR A 257 -0.29 -30.07 -4.35
CA TYR A 257 -1.74 -30.04 -4.50
C TYR A 257 -2.26 -30.94 -5.62
N GLN A 258 -1.48 -31.91 -6.10
CA GLN A 258 -1.88 -32.79 -7.22
C GLN A 258 -3.17 -33.61 -7.00
N SER A 259 -3.64 -33.73 -5.76
CA SER A 259 -4.94 -34.31 -5.43
C SER A 259 -6.13 -33.45 -5.90
N VAL A 260 -5.90 -32.16 -6.14
CA VAL A 260 -6.91 -31.21 -6.62
C VAL A 260 -6.97 -31.26 -8.14
N SER A 261 -8.03 -31.87 -8.68
CA SER A 261 -8.28 -31.92 -10.13
C SER A 261 -9.76 -32.13 -10.43
N ASN A 262 -10.23 -31.55 -11.54
CA ASN A 262 -11.54 -31.81 -12.10
C ASN A 262 -11.51 -31.81 -13.64
N ARG A 263 -12.38 -32.60 -14.27
CA ARG A 263 -12.55 -32.65 -15.73
C ARG A 263 -13.93 -32.13 -16.10
N PHE A 264 -13.99 -31.30 -17.14
CA PHE A 264 -15.20 -30.73 -17.70
C PHE A 264 -15.46 -31.29 -19.10
N GLU A 265 -16.72 -31.55 -19.42
CA GLU A 265 -17.17 -31.72 -20.80
C GLU A 265 -17.33 -30.33 -21.43
N VAL A 266 -16.71 -30.10 -22.59
CA VAL A 266 -16.61 -28.79 -23.25
C VAL A 266 -17.15 -28.88 -24.67
N GLY A 267 -18.18 -28.07 -24.95
CA GLY A 267 -18.83 -27.96 -26.26
C GLY A 267 -18.23 -26.86 -27.16
N ALA A 268 -18.87 -26.65 -28.31
CA ALA A 268 -18.51 -25.59 -29.25
C ALA A 268 -18.98 -24.19 -28.82
N GLU A 269 -20.02 -24.13 -27.99
CA GLU A 269 -20.52 -22.89 -27.39
C GLU A 269 -19.78 -22.59 -26.08
N TRP A 270 -19.68 -21.30 -25.74
CA TRP A 270 -19.17 -20.87 -24.45
C TRP A 270 -20.03 -21.39 -23.31
N GLN A 271 -19.39 -22.02 -22.33
CA GLN A 271 -20.03 -22.49 -21.10
C GLN A 271 -19.17 -22.15 -19.89
N LYS A 272 -19.80 -21.64 -18.83
CA LYS A 272 -19.16 -21.47 -17.53
C LYS A 272 -19.07 -22.83 -16.83
N HIS A 273 -17.90 -23.15 -16.31
CA HIS A 273 -17.62 -24.35 -15.55
C HIS A 273 -17.09 -24.00 -14.18
N GLU A 274 -17.48 -24.79 -13.18
CA GLU A 274 -17.14 -24.54 -11.78
C GLU A 274 -16.67 -25.82 -11.09
N PHE A 275 -15.73 -25.69 -10.17
CA PHE A 275 -15.19 -26.79 -9.38
C PHE A 275 -14.81 -26.30 -7.98
N THR A 276 -15.36 -26.95 -6.96
CA THR A 276 -15.05 -26.65 -5.55
C THR A 276 -14.26 -27.76 -4.90
N PHE A 277 -13.32 -27.41 -4.02
CA PHE A 277 -12.52 -28.37 -3.26
C PHE A 277 -12.18 -27.83 -1.87
N VAL A 278 -11.84 -28.72 -0.96
CA VAL A 278 -11.26 -28.36 0.35
C VAL A 278 -9.74 -28.42 0.23
N ALA A 279 -9.06 -27.35 0.65
CA ALA A 279 -7.62 -27.25 0.55
C ALA A 279 -6.92 -28.38 1.32
N PRO A 280 -5.98 -29.10 0.67
CA PRO A 280 -5.07 -30.01 1.34
C PRO A 280 -4.18 -29.29 2.37
N PRO A 281 -3.38 -30.04 3.16
CA PRO A 281 -2.39 -29.44 4.05
C PRO A 281 -1.45 -28.47 3.35
N THR A 282 -0.83 -27.57 4.12
CA THR A 282 0.15 -26.62 3.59
C THR A 282 1.41 -27.34 3.07
N PRO A 283 1.99 -26.92 1.93
CA PRO A 283 3.18 -27.55 1.36
C PRO A 283 4.36 -27.53 2.34
N PRO A 284 5.06 -28.66 2.54
CA PRO A 284 6.27 -28.67 3.35
C PRO A 284 7.44 -28.02 2.59
N ARG A 285 8.44 -27.55 3.33
CA ARG A 285 9.67 -26.90 2.80
C ARG A 285 10.35 -27.65 1.64
N THR A 286 10.26 -28.98 1.62
CA THR A 286 10.95 -29.84 0.65
C THR A 286 10.30 -29.92 -0.73
N GLU A 287 9.10 -29.37 -0.90
CA GLU A 287 8.35 -29.46 -2.16
C GLU A 287 8.49 -28.22 -3.04
N GLY A 288 8.39 -28.44 -4.36
CA GLY A 288 8.53 -27.38 -5.35
C GLY A 288 7.30 -26.47 -5.46
N ILE A 289 7.37 -25.52 -6.40
CA ILE A 289 6.26 -24.61 -6.69
C ILE A 289 5.10 -25.38 -7.34
N SER A 290 3.91 -25.27 -6.76
CA SER A 290 2.67 -25.80 -7.33
C SER A 290 2.05 -24.79 -8.30
N GLU A 291 1.50 -25.30 -9.40
CA GLU A 291 0.93 -24.51 -10.49
C GLU A 291 -0.57 -24.74 -10.62
N VAL A 292 -1.32 -23.71 -11.01
CA VAL A 292 -2.69 -23.82 -11.54
C VAL A 292 -2.59 -24.19 -13.02
N CYS A 293 -3.29 -25.25 -13.43
CA CYS A 293 -3.22 -25.77 -14.80
C CYS A 293 -4.62 -25.95 -15.41
N LEU A 294 -4.80 -25.50 -16.65
CA LEU A 294 -5.90 -25.88 -17.54
C LEU A 294 -5.32 -26.66 -18.71
N GLY A 295 -5.86 -27.83 -19.05
CA GLY A 295 -5.35 -28.61 -20.17
C GLY A 295 -6.38 -29.46 -20.91
N PHE A 296 -6.02 -29.88 -22.11
CA PHE A 296 -6.82 -30.78 -22.95
C PHE A 296 -5.89 -31.70 -23.77
N THR A 297 -6.41 -32.80 -24.29
CA THR A 297 -5.66 -33.68 -25.22
C THR A 297 -6.10 -33.38 -26.65
N GLY A 298 -5.15 -32.96 -27.48
CA GLY A 298 -5.41 -32.63 -28.88
C GLY A 298 -5.68 -33.84 -29.79
N PRO A 299 -5.77 -33.62 -31.12
CA PRO A 299 -5.71 -32.31 -31.79
C PRO A 299 -6.93 -31.43 -31.47
N GLY A 300 -6.91 -30.15 -31.85
CA GLY A 300 -8.05 -29.24 -31.68
C GLY A 300 -7.68 -27.91 -31.02
N THR A 301 -8.69 -27.07 -30.79
CA THR A 301 -8.54 -25.74 -30.20
C THR A 301 -9.45 -25.59 -28.98
N LEU A 302 -8.90 -25.06 -27.89
CA LEU A 302 -9.61 -24.67 -26.68
C LEU A 302 -9.52 -23.14 -26.52
N TRP A 303 -10.63 -22.50 -26.19
CA TRP A 303 -10.64 -21.14 -25.66
C TRP A 303 -10.98 -21.17 -24.18
N ALA A 304 -10.35 -20.29 -23.42
CA ALA A 304 -10.67 -20.06 -22.03
C ALA A 304 -10.78 -18.56 -21.75
N ASP A 305 -11.68 -18.21 -20.85
CA ASP A 305 -11.87 -16.85 -20.36
C ASP A 305 -12.23 -16.86 -18.86
N ASN A 306 -11.95 -15.77 -18.14
CA ASN A 306 -12.35 -15.58 -16.75
C ASN A 306 -12.00 -16.78 -15.83
N LEU A 307 -10.72 -17.17 -15.81
CA LEU A 307 -10.22 -18.28 -14.98
C LEU A 307 -9.88 -17.78 -13.57
N PHE A 308 -10.79 -17.99 -12.62
CA PHE A 308 -10.64 -17.61 -11.22
C PHE A 308 -10.33 -18.81 -10.34
N LEU A 309 -9.49 -18.62 -9.32
CA LEU A 309 -9.36 -19.54 -8.18
C LEU A 309 -9.44 -18.69 -6.92
N TYR A 310 -10.47 -18.88 -6.11
CA TYR A 310 -10.70 -18.02 -4.95
C TYR A 310 -11.26 -18.78 -3.75
N GLU A 311 -11.11 -18.19 -2.56
CA GLU A 311 -11.64 -18.76 -1.32
C GLU A 311 -13.17 -18.66 -1.28
N ASP A 312 -13.83 -19.78 -0.98
CA ASP A 312 -15.30 -19.97 -0.98
C ASP A 312 -15.70 -20.43 0.43
N ASP A 313 -15.66 -19.52 1.40
CA ASP A 313 -15.71 -19.79 2.86
C ASP A 313 -17.08 -20.28 3.41
N ASP A 314 -17.86 -21.05 2.62
CA ASP A 314 -19.26 -21.45 2.91
C ASP A 314 -20.22 -20.27 3.25
N LEU A 315 -19.74 -19.03 3.12
CA LEU A 315 -20.54 -17.83 2.98
C LEU A 315 -21.20 -17.87 1.59
N ASP A 316 -22.45 -17.43 1.52
CA ASP A 316 -23.16 -17.29 0.24
C ASP A 316 -22.26 -16.51 -0.75
N PRO A 317 -21.97 -17.01 -1.97
CA PRO A 317 -21.14 -16.30 -2.95
C PRO A 317 -21.65 -14.88 -3.28
N THR A 318 -22.92 -14.60 -2.98
CA THR A 318 -23.50 -13.25 -3.06
C THR A 318 -23.01 -12.31 -1.94
N THR A 319 -22.43 -12.87 -0.88
CA THR A 319 -21.91 -12.18 0.32
C THR A 319 -20.39 -12.20 0.44
N TYR A 320 -19.70 -13.14 -0.22
CA TYR A 320 -18.24 -13.20 -0.31
C TYR A 320 -17.78 -13.47 -1.75
N PRO A 321 -18.01 -12.52 -2.69
CA PRO A 321 -17.66 -12.70 -4.10
C PRO A 321 -16.14 -12.78 -4.34
N VAL A 322 -15.76 -13.17 -5.55
CA VAL A 322 -14.37 -13.07 -6.02
C VAL A 322 -13.85 -11.63 -5.88
N PHE A 323 -12.59 -11.48 -5.47
CA PHE A 323 -11.92 -10.23 -5.12
C PHE A 323 -12.44 -9.55 -3.84
N SER A 324 -13.14 -10.28 -2.97
CA SER A 324 -13.47 -9.79 -1.62
C SER A 324 -12.20 -9.59 -0.79
N PRO A 325 -12.12 -8.53 0.04
CA PRO A 325 -11.01 -8.36 0.96
C PRO A 325 -10.88 -9.56 1.92
N ASP A 326 -9.64 -9.93 2.24
CA ASP A 326 -9.37 -10.94 3.27
C ASP A 326 -9.93 -10.48 4.62
N ALA A 327 -10.64 -11.38 5.31
CA ALA A 327 -11.32 -11.04 6.57
C ALA A 327 -10.35 -10.51 7.64
N GLU A 328 -9.17 -11.12 7.77
CA GLU A 328 -8.15 -10.69 8.73
C GLU A 328 -7.60 -9.28 8.42
N ALA A 329 -7.44 -8.93 7.14
CA ALA A 329 -7.05 -7.60 6.72
C ALA A 329 -8.15 -6.58 7.02
N GLU A 330 -9.40 -6.90 6.72
CA GLU A 330 -10.55 -6.03 7.00
C GLU A 330 -10.70 -5.75 8.50
N ILE A 331 -10.58 -6.77 9.35
CA ILE A 331 -10.60 -6.62 10.81
C ILE A 331 -9.46 -5.71 11.29
N ALA A 332 -8.25 -5.88 10.76
CA ALA A 332 -7.11 -5.02 11.10
C ALA A 332 -7.37 -3.57 10.70
N MET A 333 -7.95 -3.30 9.53
CA MET A 333 -8.29 -1.95 9.08
C MET A 333 -9.35 -1.29 9.96
N ILE A 334 -10.42 -2.00 10.28
CA ILE A 334 -11.51 -1.49 11.13
C ILE A 334 -10.99 -1.19 12.55
N SER A 335 -10.17 -2.08 13.11
CA SER A 335 -9.58 -1.93 14.44
C SER A 335 -8.60 -0.76 14.52
N PHE A 336 -7.85 -0.52 13.44
CA PHE A 336 -6.88 0.56 13.36
C PHE A 336 -7.50 1.95 13.36
N GLN A 337 -8.75 2.08 12.87
CA GLN A 337 -9.48 3.33 12.74
C GLN A 337 -8.64 4.44 12.04
N PRO A 338 -8.26 4.24 10.77
CA PRO A 338 -7.29 5.08 10.08
C PRO A 338 -7.75 6.53 9.89
N GLY A 339 -6.78 7.45 9.81
CA GLY A 339 -6.97 8.75 9.18
C GLY A 339 -6.91 8.61 7.66
N PRO A 340 -5.73 8.72 7.02
CA PRO A 340 -5.60 8.43 5.59
C PRO A 340 -5.55 6.92 5.30
N VAL A 341 -6.10 6.50 4.16
CA VAL A 341 -5.79 5.20 3.54
C VAL A 341 -5.22 5.48 2.15
N ARG A 342 -3.91 5.28 1.99
CA ARG A 342 -3.18 5.61 0.75
C ARG A 342 -3.24 4.45 -0.24
N LEU A 343 -3.76 4.71 -1.44
CA LEU A 343 -4.17 3.75 -2.45
C LEU A 343 -3.23 3.80 -3.66
N TRP A 344 -2.61 2.66 -3.95
CA TRP A 344 -1.54 2.55 -4.95
C TRP A 344 -1.98 2.13 -6.34
N ALA A 345 -3.24 1.72 -6.53
CA ALA A 345 -3.69 1.14 -7.80
C ALA A 345 -3.60 2.06 -9.02
N GLY A 346 -3.49 3.38 -8.81
CA GLY A 346 -3.31 4.36 -9.88
C GLY A 346 -1.84 4.64 -10.23
N GLN A 347 -0.90 3.99 -9.54
CA GLN A 347 0.54 4.16 -9.72
C GLN A 347 1.17 2.94 -10.41
N ALA A 348 2.28 3.18 -11.10
CA ALA A 348 3.20 2.15 -11.55
C ALA A 348 4.64 2.64 -11.33
N ASN A 349 5.44 1.89 -10.57
CA ASN A 349 6.80 2.29 -10.20
C ASN A 349 7.83 1.69 -11.16
N THR A 350 7.70 0.40 -11.40
CA THR A 350 8.65 -0.40 -12.19
C THR A 350 8.03 -0.97 -13.47
N THR A 351 6.70 -0.99 -13.53
CA THR A 351 5.95 -1.49 -14.69
C THR A 351 5.45 -0.36 -15.58
N TRP A 352 5.48 -0.58 -16.89
CA TRP A 352 4.95 0.31 -17.90
C TRP A 352 3.49 -0.03 -18.11
N GLY A 353 2.59 0.60 -17.36
CA GLY A 353 1.17 0.41 -17.58
C GLY A 353 0.32 0.67 -16.35
N THR A 354 -0.41 1.78 -16.39
CA THR A 354 -1.59 2.04 -15.55
C THR A 354 -2.41 3.13 -16.24
N SER A 355 -3.73 3.09 -16.09
CA SER A 355 -4.69 4.03 -16.66
C SER A 355 -5.88 4.22 -15.71
N LEU A 356 -6.76 5.17 -16.04
CA LEU A 356 -8.02 5.30 -15.32
C LEU A 356 -8.84 4.00 -15.41
N GLU A 357 -8.81 3.32 -16.55
CA GLU A 357 -9.39 1.98 -16.72
C GLU A 357 -8.74 0.99 -15.75
N SER A 358 -7.39 0.95 -15.65
CA SER A 358 -6.73 0.10 -14.65
C SER A 358 -7.12 0.43 -13.21
N LEU A 359 -7.42 1.70 -12.91
CA LEU A 359 -7.78 2.17 -11.58
C LEU A 359 -9.26 1.92 -11.22
N THR A 360 -10.14 1.83 -12.22
CA THR A 360 -11.60 1.75 -12.04
C THR A 360 -12.23 0.43 -12.51
N ALA A 361 -11.49 -0.42 -13.22
CA ALA A 361 -11.95 -1.74 -13.61
C ALA A 361 -12.03 -2.69 -12.40
N THR A 362 -12.92 -3.67 -12.48
CA THR A 362 -12.81 -4.89 -11.68
C THR A 362 -11.61 -5.70 -12.18
N ASP A 363 -10.93 -6.42 -11.29
CA ASP A 363 -9.72 -7.19 -11.62
C ASP A 363 -9.76 -8.05 -12.92
N PRO A 364 -10.86 -8.73 -13.31
CA PRO A 364 -10.87 -9.49 -14.57
C PRO A 364 -10.82 -8.61 -15.82
N LEU A 365 -11.31 -7.38 -15.72
CA LEU A 365 -11.36 -6.42 -16.83
C LEU A 365 -10.17 -5.46 -16.80
N ARG A 366 -9.23 -5.69 -15.89
CA ARG A 366 -8.11 -4.78 -15.68
C ARG A 366 -7.00 -5.05 -16.71
N PRO A 367 -6.56 -4.04 -17.47
CA PRO A 367 -5.43 -4.22 -18.38
C PRO A 367 -4.17 -4.65 -17.64
N ASN A 368 -3.38 -5.50 -18.29
CA ASN A 368 -2.06 -5.88 -17.81
C ASN A 368 -1.05 -4.75 -18.06
N ALA A 369 0.07 -4.78 -17.33
CA ALA A 369 1.20 -3.89 -17.53
C ALA A 369 2.38 -4.62 -18.20
N TRP A 370 3.43 -3.86 -18.53
CA TRP A 370 4.65 -4.40 -19.12
C TRP A 370 5.87 -4.13 -18.24
N HIS A 371 6.66 -5.14 -17.90
CA HIS A 371 7.94 -4.99 -17.22
C HIS A 371 9.07 -5.34 -18.19
N THR A 372 10.13 -4.55 -18.26
CA THR A 372 11.20 -4.79 -19.24
C THR A 372 11.87 -6.14 -19.08
N ASP A 373 12.07 -6.56 -17.83
CA ASP A 373 12.77 -7.82 -17.53
C ASP A 373 11.84 -9.04 -17.48
N GLN A 374 10.52 -8.85 -17.47
CA GLN A 374 9.57 -9.96 -17.30
C GLN A 374 8.59 -10.08 -18.48
N GLY A 375 8.38 -9.03 -19.28
CA GLY A 375 7.36 -8.97 -20.31
C GLY A 375 6.00 -8.58 -19.74
N LYS A 376 4.94 -9.32 -20.10
CA LYS A 376 3.57 -9.07 -19.64
C LYS A 376 3.46 -9.44 -18.15
N VAL A 377 3.01 -8.49 -17.34
CA VAL A 377 2.76 -8.70 -15.91
C VAL A 377 1.37 -8.17 -15.55
N PRO A 378 0.71 -8.69 -14.51
CA PRO A 378 -0.46 -8.02 -13.95
C PRO A 378 -0.14 -6.59 -13.55
N ALA A 379 -1.17 -5.75 -13.43
CA ALA A 379 -0.99 -4.42 -12.87
C ALA A 379 -0.35 -4.49 -11.47
N GLU A 380 0.60 -3.58 -11.19
CA GLU A 380 1.56 -3.69 -10.07
C GLU A 380 0.89 -3.70 -8.68
N PHE A 381 -0.23 -3.00 -8.50
CA PHE A 381 -0.89 -2.84 -7.19
C PHE A 381 -2.36 -3.26 -7.25
N ALA A 382 -2.82 -4.04 -6.27
CA ALA A 382 -3.99 -4.91 -6.38
C ALA A 382 -5.36 -4.31 -5.98
N PHE A 383 -5.44 -3.05 -5.56
CA PHE A 383 -6.69 -2.48 -5.01
C PHE A 383 -7.30 -1.35 -5.86
N PRO A 384 -7.98 -1.66 -6.98
CA PRO A 384 -8.68 -0.64 -7.76
C PRO A 384 -9.82 -0.01 -6.95
N LEU A 385 -10.25 1.19 -7.36
CA LEU A 385 -11.22 2.00 -6.60
C LEU A 385 -12.55 1.30 -6.28
N PRO A 386 -13.15 0.45 -7.14
CA PRO A 386 -14.39 -0.24 -6.83
C PRO A 386 -14.28 -1.17 -5.62
N VAL A 387 -13.08 -1.68 -5.32
CA VAL A 387 -12.81 -2.53 -4.14
C VAL A 387 -12.34 -1.67 -2.97
N ALA A 388 -11.43 -0.74 -3.22
CA ALA A 388 -10.77 0.05 -2.18
C ALA A 388 -11.71 1.06 -1.50
N LEU A 389 -12.49 1.84 -2.27
CA LEU A 389 -13.31 2.91 -1.70
C LEU A 389 -14.42 2.42 -0.77
N PRO A 390 -15.17 1.33 -1.06
CA PRO A 390 -16.08 0.75 -0.09
C PRO A 390 -15.39 0.36 1.23
N LEU A 391 -14.19 -0.21 1.16
CA LEU A 391 -13.42 -0.61 2.34
C LEU A 391 -12.97 0.62 3.15
N VAL A 392 -12.45 1.65 2.49
CA VAL A 392 -12.12 2.93 3.15
C VAL A 392 -13.35 3.51 3.83
N GLN A 393 -14.51 3.52 3.17
CA GLN A 393 -15.76 4.02 3.73
C GLN A 393 -16.17 3.26 5.00
N ARG A 394 -16.08 1.91 5.00
CA ARG A 394 -16.43 1.09 6.17
C ARG A 394 -15.55 1.39 7.39
N THR A 395 -14.29 1.78 7.18
CA THR A 395 -13.36 2.13 8.26
C THR A 395 -13.55 3.56 8.80
N GLY A 396 -14.29 4.42 8.07
CA GLY A 396 -14.36 5.86 8.33
C GLY A 396 -13.07 6.63 7.99
N GLY A 397 -12.17 6.01 7.22
CA GLY A 397 -10.93 6.62 6.75
C GLY A 397 -11.13 7.62 5.61
N THR A 398 -10.08 8.35 5.30
CA THR A 398 -10.00 9.31 4.19
C THR A 398 -9.20 8.71 3.03
N PRO A 399 -9.77 8.56 1.83
CA PRO A 399 -9.03 8.04 0.68
C PRO A 399 -7.94 9.02 0.25
N TRP A 400 -6.73 8.48 0.05
CA TRP A 400 -5.61 9.17 -0.55
C TRP A 400 -5.18 8.38 -1.78
N ILE A 401 -5.52 8.87 -2.96
CA ILE A 401 -5.37 8.17 -4.24
C ILE A 401 -4.09 8.67 -4.94
N ILE A 402 -3.18 7.75 -5.25
CA ILE A 402 -2.01 8.06 -6.08
C ILE A 402 -2.40 7.95 -7.54
N ILE A 403 -2.09 8.97 -8.34
CA ILE A 403 -2.32 9.01 -9.78
C ILE A 403 -0.99 9.12 -10.50
N SER A 404 -0.70 8.16 -11.37
CA SER A 404 0.52 8.12 -12.16
C SER A 404 0.66 9.38 -13.04
N PRO A 405 1.88 9.94 -13.18
CA PRO A 405 2.16 10.99 -14.16
C PRO A 405 1.93 10.57 -15.62
N ALA A 406 1.71 9.27 -15.87
CA ALA A 406 1.37 8.74 -17.18
C ALA A 406 -0.05 9.08 -17.64
N PHE A 407 -0.97 9.40 -16.72
CA PHE A 407 -2.36 9.69 -17.06
C PHE A 407 -2.45 10.92 -17.96
N ASP A 408 -3.38 10.89 -18.92
CA ASP A 408 -3.67 12.01 -19.80
C ASP A 408 -4.81 12.90 -19.30
N GLU A 409 -5.04 14.01 -19.99
CA GLU A 409 -6.05 14.99 -19.60
C GLU A 409 -7.47 14.40 -19.54
N ASP A 410 -7.81 13.48 -20.44
CA ASP A 410 -9.13 12.84 -20.48
C ASP A 410 -9.30 11.88 -19.30
N GLU A 411 -8.24 11.19 -18.88
CA GLU A 411 -8.24 10.35 -17.68
C GLU A 411 -8.36 11.17 -16.39
N TRP A 412 -7.77 12.36 -16.31
CA TRP A 412 -7.97 13.25 -15.16
C TRP A 412 -9.39 13.80 -15.09
N LEU A 413 -10.00 14.14 -16.23
CA LEU A 413 -11.41 14.52 -16.30
C LEU A 413 -12.34 13.35 -15.95
N GLY A 414 -12.03 12.16 -16.45
CA GLY A 414 -12.75 10.92 -16.16
C GLY A 414 -12.67 10.52 -14.70
N LEU A 415 -11.52 10.73 -14.03
CA LEU A 415 -11.38 10.51 -12.59
C LEU A 415 -12.32 11.42 -11.80
N MET A 416 -12.39 12.71 -12.17
CA MET A 416 -13.31 13.65 -11.53
C MET A 416 -14.77 13.27 -11.77
N GLU A 417 -15.11 12.79 -12.97
CA GLU A 417 -16.44 12.26 -13.26
C GLU A 417 -16.76 11.02 -12.40
N TYR A 418 -15.85 10.03 -12.37
CA TYR A 418 -16.00 8.82 -11.56
C TYR A 418 -16.20 9.14 -10.08
N LEU A 419 -15.46 10.11 -9.53
CA LEU A 419 -15.54 10.45 -8.11
C LEU A 419 -16.75 11.35 -7.78
N ALA A 420 -17.10 12.31 -8.64
CA ALA A 420 -17.96 13.43 -8.27
C ALA A 420 -19.25 13.57 -9.10
N ALA A 421 -19.35 13.01 -10.31
CA ALA A 421 -20.52 13.20 -11.15
C ALA A 421 -21.70 12.34 -10.67
N PRO A 422 -22.92 12.89 -10.55
CA PRO A 422 -24.12 12.08 -10.35
C PRO A 422 -24.47 11.33 -11.64
N PHE A 423 -25.10 10.16 -11.48
CA PHE A 423 -25.63 9.38 -12.59
C PHE A 423 -27.05 8.90 -12.29
N ASP A 424 -28.00 9.28 -13.14
CA ASP A 424 -29.37 8.79 -13.14
C ASP A 424 -29.66 8.14 -14.52
N PRO A 425 -29.79 6.80 -14.59
CA PRO A 425 -29.99 6.10 -15.86
C PRO A 425 -31.31 6.45 -16.57
N THR A 426 -32.22 7.20 -15.94
CA THR A 426 -33.46 7.67 -16.55
C THR A 426 -33.31 8.95 -17.38
N VAL A 427 -32.24 9.71 -17.16
CA VAL A 427 -32.01 11.02 -17.82
C VAL A 427 -30.58 11.19 -18.36
N ASP A 428 -29.62 10.45 -17.82
CA ASP A 428 -28.23 10.45 -18.26
C ASP A 428 -27.94 9.33 -19.27
N SER A 429 -26.99 9.56 -20.17
CA SER A 429 -26.48 8.54 -21.10
C SER A 429 -25.10 8.05 -20.67
N GLU A 430 -24.84 6.75 -20.81
CA GLU A 430 -23.51 6.15 -20.61
C GLU A 430 -22.46 6.71 -21.56
N THR A 431 -22.86 7.20 -22.73
CA THR A 431 -21.93 7.83 -23.68
C THR A 431 -21.50 9.22 -23.24
N GLU A 432 -22.33 9.92 -22.48
CA GLU A 432 -22.06 11.29 -22.01
C GLU A 432 -21.39 11.30 -20.63
N LYS A 433 -21.66 10.28 -19.80
CA LYS A 433 -21.07 10.09 -18.48
C LYS A 433 -20.56 8.65 -18.30
N PRO A 434 -19.58 8.20 -19.10
CA PRO A 434 -19.14 6.80 -19.09
C PRO A 434 -18.58 6.36 -17.74
N TRP A 435 -17.90 7.24 -17.01
CA TRP A 435 -17.27 6.90 -15.74
C TRP A 435 -18.27 6.93 -14.58
N ALA A 436 -19.24 7.84 -14.62
CA ALA A 436 -20.34 7.83 -13.65
C ALA A 436 -21.27 6.62 -13.86
N ALA A 437 -21.51 6.25 -15.12
CA ALA A 437 -22.24 5.04 -15.49
C ALA A 437 -21.52 3.77 -15.03
N LEU A 438 -20.19 3.67 -15.24
CA LEU A 438 -19.38 2.56 -14.76
C LEU A 438 -19.52 2.40 -13.23
N ARG A 439 -19.37 3.49 -12.47
CA ARG A 439 -19.57 3.49 -11.02
C ARG A 439 -20.98 3.01 -10.63
N HIS A 440 -22.00 3.44 -11.37
CA HIS A 440 -23.38 3.01 -11.16
C HIS A 440 -23.55 1.50 -11.37
N HIS A 441 -23.01 0.95 -12.46
CA HIS A 441 -23.01 -0.50 -12.76
C HIS A 441 -22.26 -1.32 -11.71
N GLN A 442 -21.24 -0.74 -11.08
CA GLN A 442 -20.52 -1.31 -9.94
C GLN A 442 -21.31 -1.22 -8.61
N GLY A 443 -22.59 -0.83 -8.66
CA GLY A 443 -23.49 -0.79 -7.51
C GLY A 443 -23.48 0.52 -6.73
N ARG A 444 -22.78 1.57 -7.20
CA ARG A 444 -22.69 2.86 -6.51
C ARG A 444 -23.29 4.01 -7.34
N THR A 445 -24.55 4.33 -7.04
CA THR A 445 -25.28 5.43 -7.71
C THR A 445 -24.74 6.81 -7.32
N ALA A 446 -24.64 7.08 -6.02
CA ALA A 446 -24.18 8.38 -5.51
C ALA A 446 -22.67 8.59 -5.76
N PRO A 447 -22.21 9.82 -5.99
CA PRO A 447 -20.79 10.15 -6.07
C PRO A 447 -19.99 9.61 -4.86
N TRP A 448 -18.72 9.27 -5.08
CA TRP A 448 -17.81 8.89 -4.00
C TRP A 448 -17.48 10.08 -3.09
N THR A 449 -17.44 11.29 -3.64
CA THR A 449 -17.22 12.53 -2.87
C THR A 449 -18.31 12.81 -1.83
N GLU A 450 -19.48 12.17 -1.92
CA GLU A 450 -20.52 12.23 -0.88
C GLU A 450 -20.27 11.28 0.30
N ALA A 451 -19.46 10.23 0.10
CA ALA A 451 -19.13 9.24 1.13
C ALA A 451 -18.00 9.68 2.06
N PHE A 452 -17.23 10.71 1.66
CA PHE A 452 -16.05 11.16 2.38
C PHE A 452 -16.06 12.68 2.60
N ASP A 453 -15.57 13.12 3.76
CA ASP A 453 -15.37 14.55 4.04
C ASP A 453 -14.23 15.13 3.20
N ARG A 454 -13.26 14.29 2.83
CA ARG A 454 -12.10 14.62 2.01
C ARG A 454 -11.75 13.47 1.06
N VAL A 455 -11.20 13.81 -0.09
CA VAL A 455 -10.49 12.88 -0.98
C VAL A 455 -9.17 13.54 -1.36
N ARG A 456 -8.06 12.82 -1.16
CA ARG A 456 -6.73 13.33 -1.48
C ARG A 456 -6.25 12.71 -2.77
N ILE A 457 -5.70 13.52 -3.67
CA ILE A 457 -5.20 13.09 -4.98
C ILE A 457 -3.74 13.51 -5.09
N GLU A 458 -2.86 12.53 -5.18
CA GLU A 458 -1.40 12.70 -5.26
C GLU A 458 -0.91 12.49 -6.69
N PHE A 459 -0.04 13.40 -7.16
CA PHE A 459 0.56 13.30 -8.48
C PHE A 459 1.88 12.51 -8.42
N GLY A 460 1.82 11.21 -8.74
CA GLY A 460 2.92 10.27 -8.69
C GLY A 460 3.27 9.78 -7.27
N ASN A 461 4.26 8.89 -7.18
CA ASN A 461 4.88 8.44 -5.95
C ASN A 461 6.38 8.63 -6.06
N GLU A 462 7.01 9.24 -5.04
CA GLU A 462 8.45 9.54 -5.02
C GLU A 462 8.96 10.05 -6.38
N SER A 463 8.30 11.07 -6.93
CA SER A 463 8.65 11.57 -8.26
C SER A 463 10.10 12.10 -8.35
N TRP A 464 10.82 12.21 -7.23
CA TRP A 464 12.25 12.53 -7.16
C TRP A 464 13.17 11.32 -7.36
N ASN A 465 12.66 10.11 -7.19
CA ASN A 465 13.44 8.88 -7.17
C ASN A 465 13.68 8.36 -8.59
N SER A 466 14.89 8.58 -9.12
CA SER A 466 15.26 8.17 -10.48
C SER A 466 15.23 6.67 -10.76
N SER A 467 15.05 5.83 -9.74
CA SER A 467 14.81 4.40 -9.91
C SER A 467 13.39 4.09 -10.39
N PHE A 468 12.44 5.02 -10.26
CA PHE A 468 11.08 4.86 -10.76
C PHE A 468 10.92 5.42 -12.16
N GLN A 469 9.98 4.83 -12.89
CA GLN A 469 9.75 5.15 -14.29
C GLN A 469 9.34 6.61 -14.50
N PHE A 470 8.50 7.16 -13.64
CA PHE A 470 7.91 8.49 -13.78
C PHE A 470 8.55 9.51 -12.83
N ALA A 471 9.89 9.53 -12.82
CA ALA A 471 10.67 10.46 -12.02
C ALA A 471 11.03 11.74 -12.78
N PHE A 472 11.01 12.87 -12.06
CA PHE A 472 11.46 14.17 -12.52
C PHE A 472 12.73 14.58 -11.78
N PRO A 473 13.76 15.09 -12.48
CA PRO A 473 15.04 15.48 -11.87
C PRO A 473 14.95 16.64 -10.89
N THR A 474 13.89 17.46 -10.94
CA THR A 474 13.72 18.62 -10.06
C THR A 474 12.28 18.77 -9.60
N GLY A 475 12.09 19.31 -8.40
CA GLY A 475 10.77 19.65 -7.89
C GLY A 475 10.06 20.69 -8.75
N ASP A 476 10.77 21.67 -9.30
CA ASP A 476 10.16 22.67 -10.20
C ASP A 476 9.48 22.02 -11.42
N LEU A 477 10.09 20.98 -11.98
CA LEU A 477 9.54 20.27 -13.12
C LEU A 477 8.35 19.39 -12.71
N ALA A 478 8.49 18.62 -11.62
CA ALA A 478 7.40 17.81 -11.08
C ALA A 478 6.17 18.67 -10.76
N GLY A 479 6.38 19.82 -10.13
CA GLY A 479 5.31 20.77 -9.82
C GLY A 479 4.64 21.36 -11.05
N GLN A 480 5.36 21.62 -12.15
CA GLN A 480 4.74 22.07 -13.41
C GLN A 480 3.82 21.01 -14.02
N PHE A 481 4.24 19.75 -13.99
CA PHE A 481 3.41 18.63 -14.45
C PHE A 481 2.18 18.46 -13.54
N ALA A 482 2.39 18.43 -12.22
CA ALA A 482 1.30 18.30 -11.27
C ALA A 482 0.27 19.45 -11.41
N ASP A 483 0.73 20.70 -11.49
CA ASP A 483 -0.16 21.86 -11.64
C ASP A 483 -1.01 21.81 -12.92
N HIS A 484 -0.42 21.36 -14.03
CA HIS A 484 -1.14 21.19 -15.29
C HIS A 484 -2.34 20.24 -15.10
N PHE A 485 -2.09 19.05 -14.55
CA PHE A 485 -3.13 18.04 -14.38
C PHE A 485 -4.12 18.37 -13.25
N PHE A 486 -3.69 19.04 -12.19
CA PHE A 486 -4.63 19.57 -11.18
C PHE A 486 -5.57 20.62 -11.79
N ARG A 487 -5.07 21.52 -12.65
CA ARG A 487 -5.94 22.45 -13.39
C ARG A 487 -6.89 21.75 -14.34
N VAL A 488 -6.47 20.65 -14.98
CA VAL A 488 -7.35 19.82 -15.81
C VAL A 488 -8.46 19.22 -14.95
N ALA A 489 -8.14 18.63 -13.79
CA ALA A 489 -9.14 18.14 -12.85
C ALA A 489 -10.11 19.25 -12.39
N GLN A 490 -9.59 20.44 -12.06
CA GLN A 490 -10.39 21.60 -11.69
C GLN A 490 -11.29 22.12 -12.82
N SER A 491 -10.91 21.88 -14.08
CA SER A 491 -11.73 22.25 -15.24
C SER A 491 -12.92 21.31 -15.46
N SER A 492 -12.95 20.16 -14.77
CA SER A 492 -14.10 19.26 -14.80
C SER A 492 -15.38 19.99 -14.36
N PRO A 493 -16.52 19.81 -15.05
CA PRO A 493 -17.78 20.43 -14.67
C PRO A 493 -18.29 19.98 -13.29
N TRP A 494 -17.76 18.88 -12.76
CA TRP A 494 -18.12 18.30 -11.47
C TRP A 494 -17.27 18.83 -10.31
N PHE A 495 -16.09 19.40 -10.60
CA PHE A 495 -15.16 19.87 -9.56
C PHE A 495 -15.73 21.01 -8.70
N PRO A 496 -16.41 22.05 -9.24
CA PRO A 496 -16.88 23.18 -8.42
C PRO A 496 -17.76 22.77 -7.23
N ALA A 497 -18.52 21.68 -7.35
CA ALA A 497 -19.39 21.18 -6.28
C ALA A 497 -18.64 20.42 -5.17
N VAL A 498 -17.39 20.03 -5.41
CA VAL A 498 -16.57 19.21 -4.51
C VAL A 498 -15.21 19.84 -4.21
N ALA A 499 -14.97 21.08 -4.65
CA ALA A 499 -13.68 21.76 -4.54
C ALA A 499 -13.19 21.88 -3.09
N ASP A 500 -14.10 21.97 -2.13
CA ASP A 500 -13.81 22.01 -0.70
C ASP A 500 -13.52 20.63 -0.10
N ARG A 501 -13.67 19.54 -0.86
CA ARG A 501 -13.42 18.16 -0.44
C ARG A 501 -12.18 17.55 -1.08
N ILE A 502 -11.68 18.10 -2.19
CA ILE A 502 -10.48 17.59 -2.87
C ILE A 502 -9.23 18.29 -2.34
N ASP A 503 -8.24 17.52 -1.90
CA ASP A 503 -6.89 18.01 -1.63
C ASP A 503 -5.92 17.47 -2.69
N PHE A 504 -5.16 18.35 -3.34
CA PHE A 504 -4.08 17.96 -4.24
C PHE A 504 -2.73 17.90 -3.53
N ILE A 505 -1.93 16.90 -3.87
CA ILE A 505 -0.64 16.59 -3.23
C ILE A 505 0.46 16.46 -4.27
N VAL A 506 1.57 17.17 -4.06
CA VAL A 506 2.82 16.96 -4.81
C VAL A 506 3.82 16.17 -3.97
N ASN A 507 4.68 15.39 -4.63
CA ASN A 507 5.70 14.64 -3.92
C ASN A 507 6.80 15.54 -3.35
N GLY A 508 7.31 15.17 -2.17
CA GLY A 508 8.51 15.76 -1.59
C GLY A 508 9.51 14.72 -1.11
N TRP A 509 10.64 15.24 -0.61
CA TRP A 509 11.77 14.41 -0.17
C TRP A 509 12.32 14.95 1.15
N ILE A 510 12.30 14.13 2.21
CA ILE A 510 12.65 14.57 3.56
C ILE A 510 14.07 15.14 3.64
N LEU A 511 15.00 14.58 2.86
CA LEU A 511 16.42 14.98 2.82
C LEU A 511 16.70 16.33 2.16
N GLN A 512 15.71 16.92 1.47
CA GLN A 512 15.82 18.27 0.91
C GLN A 512 14.87 19.24 1.63
N PRO A 513 15.14 19.58 2.90
CA PRO A 513 14.18 20.27 3.76
C PRO A 513 14.17 21.80 3.62
N ASP A 514 15.09 22.36 2.84
CA ASP A 514 15.17 23.80 2.67
C ASP A 514 14.15 24.28 1.64
N ALA A 515 13.83 25.58 1.63
CA ALA A 515 12.87 26.14 0.67
C ALA A 515 13.19 25.77 -0.80
N GLY A 516 14.48 25.66 -1.18
CA GLY A 516 14.88 25.23 -2.53
C GLY A 516 14.74 23.72 -2.81
N GLY A 517 14.46 22.91 -1.79
CA GLY A 517 14.38 21.46 -1.89
C GLY A 517 13.17 20.96 -2.67
N TYR A 518 13.24 19.69 -3.10
CA TYR A 518 12.32 19.09 -4.06
C TYR A 518 10.84 19.39 -3.79
N GLY A 519 10.31 18.98 -2.64
CA GLY A 519 8.88 19.11 -2.32
C GLY A 519 8.41 20.56 -2.25
N HIS A 520 9.21 21.42 -1.63
CA HIS A 520 8.93 22.86 -1.56
C HIS A 520 9.00 23.55 -2.93
N ALA A 521 9.91 23.13 -3.81
CA ALA A 521 9.99 23.60 -5.20
C ALA A 521 8.79 23.14 -6.03
N ALA A 522 8.39 21.88 -5.91
CA ALA A 522 7.19 21.36 -6.55
C ALA A 522 5.95 22.12 -6.10
N ALA A 523 5.78 22.31 -4.79
CA ALA A 523 4.65 23.05 -4.25
C ALA A 523 4.62 24.52 -4.71
N ARG A 524 5.77 25.18 -4.94
CA ARG A 524 5.79 26.55 -5.51
C ARG A 524 5.34 26.59 -6.96
N ARG A 525 5.68 25.57 -7.75
CA ARG A 525 5.27 25.45 -9.15
C ARG A 525 3.86 24.92 -9.32
N SER A 526 3.29 24.33 -8.27
CA SER A 526 1.91 23.89 -8.18
C SER A 526 1.15 24.64 -7.09
N PRO A 527 0.70 25.89 -7.35
CA PRO A 527 -0.15 26.63 -6.41
C PRO A 527 -1.46 25.91 -6.07
N GLU A 528 -1.96 25.02 -6.93
CA GLU A 528 -3.16 24.22 -6.66
C GLU A 528 -2.93 23.11 -5.62
N ALA A 529 -1.67 22.71 -5.38
CA ALA A 529 -1.32 21.72 -4.38
C ALA A 529 -1.42 22.30 -2.96
N ARG A 530 -2.23 21.65 -2.13
CA ARG A 530 -2.38 21.99 -0.70
C ARG A 530 -1.27 21.36 0.14
N TYR A 531 -0.78 20.20 -0.28
CA TYR A 531 0.25 19.45 0.43
C TYR A 531 1.50 19.23 -0.43
N SER A 532 2.66 19.25 0.21
CA SER A 532 3.80 18.44 -0.22
C SER A 532 3.95 17.29 0.76
N ASP A 533 4.04 16.08 0.27
CA ASP A 533 4.31 14.94 1.11
C ASP A 533 5.83 14.79 1.39
N ILE A 534 6.20 14.04 2.42
CA ILE A 534 7.56 13.60 2.76
C ILE A 534 7.50 12.18 3.34
N THR A 535 8.63 11.49 3.39
CA THR A 535 8.76 10.26 4.17
C THR A 535 9.02 10.57 5.65
N ALA A 536 8.88 9.55 6.51
CA ALA A 536 9.28 9.59 7.92
C ALA A 536 9.76 8.20 8.38
N TYR A 537 10.74 7.64 7.66
CA TYR A 537 11.38 6.40 8.07
C TYR A 537 12.27 6.59 9.32
N LEU A 538 12.51 5.52 10.07
CA LEU A 538 13.41 5.52 11.23
C LEU A 538 14.83 5.02 10.89
N SER A 539 15.04 4.54 9.67
CA SER A 539 16.26 3.89 9.23
C SER A 539 16.22 3.62 7.72
N GLY A 540 17.17 2.85 7.20
CA GLY A 540 17.13 2.33 5.85
C GLY A 540 17.80 3.22 4.81
N TRP A 541 17.52 2.93 3.55
CA TRP A 541 18.29 3.45 2.41
C TRP A 541 18.15 4.97 2.24
N GLU A 542 16.98 5.53 2.48
CA GLU A 542 16.74 6.98 2.32
C GLU A 542 17.50 7.80 3.36
N LEU A 543 17.62 7.28 4.57
CA LEU A 543 18.23 7.99 5.70
C LEU A 543 19.67 7.56 5.94
N GLY A 544 20.24 6.77 5.01
CA GLY A 544 21.64 6.36 4.94
C GLY A 544 22.15 5.51 6.11
N SER A 545 21.26 5.01 6.98
CA SER A 545 21.61 4.21 8.15
C SER A 545 21.44 2.72 7.84
N ASP A 546 22.53 1.95 7.96
CA ASP A 546 22.53 0.49 7.86
C ASP A 546 22.33 -0.12 9.26
N PHE A 547 21.48 -1.14 9.36
CA PHE A 547 21.31 -1.96 10.56
C PHE A 547 22.54 -2.80 10.91
N GLY A 548 23.48 -2.89 9.97
CA GLY A 548 24.72 -3.64 10.09
C GLY A 548 24.49 -5.15 9.96
N ALA A 549 25.57 -5.91 9.96
CA ALA A 549 25.52 -7.36 9.73
C ALA A 549 25.08 -8.19 10.95
N ASN A 550 24.97 -7.59 12.14
CA ASN A 550 24.69 -8.31 13.38
C ASN A 550 23.67 -7.57 14.25
N VAL A 551 22.87 -8.35 14.97
CA VAL A 551 21.97 -7.83 16.00
C VAL A 551 22.79 -7.38 17.22
N THR A 552 22.66 -6.11 17.61
CA THR A 552 23.38 -5.50 18.74
C THR A 552 22.46 -4.60 19.56
N ASP A 553 22.73 -4.50 20.86
CA ASP A 553 22.02 -3.61 21.77
C ASP A 553 22.16 -2.14 21.37
N THR A 554 23.33 -1.73 20.90
CA THR A 554 23.58 -0.35 20.46
C THR A 554 22.61 0.06 19.36
N ALA A 555 22.36 -0.78 18.36
CA ALA A 555 21.43 -0.46 17.28
C ALA A 555 19.96 -0.34 17.75
N PHE A 556 19.53 -1.15 18.74
CA PHE A 556 18.21 -0.97 19.36
C PHE A 556 18.11 0.36 20.13
N GLN A 557 19.19 0.72 20.84
CA GLN A 557 19.26 1.99 21.55
C GLN A 557 19.28 3.19 20.57
N ASP A 558 19.99 3.07 19.45
CA ASP A 558 20.03 4.09 18.39
C ASP A 558 18.66 4.25 17.73
N MET A 559 17.95 3.15 17.45
CA MET A 559 16.56 3.17 16.96
C MET A 559 15.64 3.96 17.89
N LEU A 560 15.71 3.72 19.21
CA LEU A 560 14.92 4.45 20.21
C LEU A 560 15.24 5.95 20.26
N LEU A 561 16.48 6.33 19.92
CA LEU A 561 16.94 7.71 19.93
C LEU A 561 16.78 8.41 18.59
N PHE A 562 16.53 7.67 17.50
CA PHE A 562 16.43 8.19 16.15
C PHE A 562 15.41 9.33 16.00
N PRO A 563 14.19 9.23 16.58
CA PRO A 563 13.22 10.32 16.52
C PRO A 563 13.72 11.61 17.17
N ALA A 564 14.52 11.51 18.24
CA ALA A 564 14.97 12.65 19.04
C ALA A 564 16.15 13.42 18.41
N GLY A 565 16.91 12.76 17.53
CA GLY A 565 18.06 13.32 16.83
C GLY A 565 17.77 13.52 15.35
N TRP A 566 18.02 12.48 14.55
CA TRP A 566 18.07 12.56 13.10
C TRP A 566 16.74 12.96 12.47
N LEU A 567 15.65 12.25 12.77
CA LEU A 567 14.32 12.58 12.24
C LEU A 567 13.92 14.02 12.60
N ARG A 568 14.08 14.37 13.87
CA ARG A 568 13.79 15.71 14.39
C ARG A 568 14.54 16.81 13.65
N HIS A 569 15.81 16.59 13.27
CA HIS A 569 16.58 17.55 12.49
C HIS A 569 15.89 17.93 11.18
N PHE A 570 15.47 16.93 10.40
CA PHE A 570 14.85 17.15 9.10
C PHE A 570 13.41 17.65 9.22
N VAL A 571 12.61 17.07 10.12
CA VAL A 571 11.23 17.48 10.37
C VAL A 571 11.14 18.95 10.77
N ASP A 572 12.02 19.42 11.67
CA ASP A 572 12.02 20.83 12.08
C ASP A 572 12.38 21.77 10.93
N ARG A 573 13.28 21.36 10.03
CA ARG A 573 13.65 22.15 8.84
C ARG A 573 12.54 22.16 7.78
N GLN A 574 11.92 21.02 7.51
CA GLN A 574 10.75 20.90 6.62
C GLN A 574 9.61 21.80 7.12
N ALA A 575 9.28 21.73 8.42
CA ALA A 575 8.25 22.57 9.02
C ALA A 575 8.57 24.06 8.92
N ALA A 576 9.82 24.45 9.18
CA ALA A 576 10.25 25.84 9.05
C ALA A 576 10.17 26.36 7.60
N ALA A 577 10.56 25.55 6.62
CA ALA A 577 10.48 25.90 5.21
C ALA A 577 9.02 25.97 4.74
N ARG A 578 8.15 25.05 5.18
CA ARG A 578 6.68 25.15 4.98
C ARG A 578 6.16 26.47 5.53
N ASP A 579 6.44 26.80 6.79
CA ASP A 579 5.92 28.01 7.44
C ASP A 579 6.37 29.28 6.72
N ALA A 580 7.59 29.31 6.19
CA ALA A 580 8.09 30.42 5.38
C ALA A 580 7.39 30.55 4.01
N LEU A 581 6.84 29.45 3.47
CA LEU A 581 6.17 29.39 2.17
C LEU A 581 4.64 29.46 2.26
N ALA A 582 4.05 29.26 3.44
CA ALA A 582 2.61 29.24 3.68
C ALA A 582 2.02 30.63 3.99
N VAL A 583 2.76 31.72 3.73
CA VAL A 583 2.37 33.09 4.13
C VAL A 583 1.10 33.56 3.44
N ASP A 584 0.90 33.19 2.17
CA ASP A 584 -0.20 33.65 1.31
C ASP A 584 -1.09 32.51 0.79
N ARG A 585 -0.92 31.28 1.30
CA ARG A 585 -1.72 30.11 0.93
C ARG A 585 -1.74 29.03 2.01
N ASP A 586 -2.76 28.18 1.99
CA ASP A 586 -2.81 26.98 2.85
C ASP A 586 -1.88 25.90 2.28
N TYR A 587 -0.60 25.97 2.68
CA TYR A 587 0.42 24.99 2.31
C TYR A 587 0.81 24.14 3.53
N ARG A 588 0.66 22.83 3.38
CA ARG A 588 0.85 21.84 4.46
C ARG A 588 1.84 20.76 4.06
N LEU A 589 2.27 20.00 5.06
CA LEU A 589 3.08 18.81 4.87
C LEU A 589 2.30 17.56 5.28
N ALA A 590 2.54 16.46 4.57
CA ALA A 590 1.99 15.15 4.87
C ALA A 590 3.12 14.12 4.96
N VAL A 591 2.89 13.00 5.64
CA VAL A 591 3.77 11.82 5.59
C VAL A 591 3.10 10.74 4.77
N TYR A 592 3.63 10.45 3.59
CA TYR A 592 3.06 9.42 2.70
C TYR A 592 3.54 8.00 3.07
N GLU A 593 4.73 7.91 3.66
CA GLU A 593 5.33 6.66 4.12
C GLU A 593 6.18 6.89 5.37
N GLY A 594 6.07 5.99 6.33
CA GLY A 594 6.89 6.03 7.53
C GLY A 594 6.87 4.73 8.32
N GLY A 595 7.65 4.69 9.40
CA GLY A 595 7.93 3.49 10.17
C GLY A 595 9.38 3.04 10.04
N PRO A 596 9.71 1.78 10.37
CA PRO A 596 11.06 1.26 10.17
C PRO A 596 11.40 1.22 8.68
N GLY A 597 12.57 1.72 8.30
CA GLY A 597 13.04 1.62 6.93
C GLY A 597 13.92 0.38 6.76
N TYR A 598 13.59 -0.45 5.78
CA TYR A 598 14.33 -1.69 5.49
C TYR A 598 15.31 -1.47 4.33
N PRO A 599 16.47 -2.16 4.32
CA PRO A 599 17.30 -2.21 3.12
C PRO A 599 16.60 -3.03 2.04
N LEU A 600 16.90 -2.73 0.76
CA LEU A 600 16.49 -3.61 -0.33
C LEU A 600 17.19 -4.97 -0.18
N PRO A 601 16.48 -6.10 -0.35
CA PRO A 601 17.09 -7.41 -0.23
C PRO A 601 18.14 -7.64 -1.33
N GLY A 602 19.23 -8.32 -0.96
CA GLY A 602 20.25 -8.72 -1.93
C GLY A 602 19.75 -9.82 -2.89
N PRO A 603 20.39 -10.01 -4.06
CA PRO A 603 20.00 -11.06 -5.00
C PRO A 603 19.92 -12.44 -4.34
N GLY A 604 18.78 -13.12 -4.52
CA GLY A 604 18.55 -14.47 -3.98
C GLY A 604 18.19 -14.54 -2.49
N SER A 605 18.01 -13.40 -1.82
CA SER A 605 17.45 -13.31 -0.46
C SER A 605 16.09 -12.64 -0.53
N GLU A 606 15.13 -13.09 0.26
CA GLU A 606 13.77 -12.49 0.31
C GLU A 606 13.72 -11.23 1.19
N PHE A 607 14.58 -11.18 2.21
CA PHE A 607 14.67 -10.11 3.19
C PHE A 607 16.00 -10.19 3.95
N ASP A 608 16.31 -9.15 4.73
CA ASP A 608 17.42 -9.13 5.68
C ASP A 608 16.92 -9.50 7.10
N PRO A 609 17.35 -10.64 7.68
CA PRO A 609 16.95 -11.06 9.03
C PRO A 609 17.30 -10.07 10.14
N VAL A 610 18.37 -9.29 9.96
CA VAL A 610 18.78 -8.27 10.93
C VAL A 610 17.78 -7.10 10.89
N ALA A 611 17.45 -6.62 9.70
CA ALA A 611 16.42 -5.59 9.52
C ALA A 611 15.04 -6.05 10.03
N GLU A 612 14.65 -7.29 9.77
CA GLU A 612 13.43 -7.91 10.33
C GLU A 612 13.40 -7.84 11.86
N THR A 613 14.52 -8.21 12.49
CA THR A 613 14.64 -8.24 13.95
C THR A 613 14.48 -6.85 14.55
N TYR A 614 15.11 -5.84 13.96
CA TYR A 614 15.01 -4.47 14.45
C TYR A 614 13.65 -3.85 14.12
N GLY A 615 13.24 -3.86 12.86
CA GLY A 615 12.06 -3.13 12.39
C GLY A 615 10.74 -3.64 12.98
N LYS A 616 10.67 -4.90 13.40
CA LYS A 616 9.45 -5.50 13.98
C LYS A 616 9.43 -5.50 15.51
N SER A 617 10.47 -4.95 16.14
CA SER A 617 10.65 -4.94 17.59
C SER A 617 9.81 -3.90 18.32
N LEU A 618 9.68 -4.06 19.64
CA LEU A 618 9.08 -3.05 20.52
C LEU A 618 9.85 -1.71 20.47
N ALA A 619 11.17 -1.73 20.30
CA ALA A 619 11.98 -0.53 20.12
C ALA A 619 11.54 0.25 18.88
N ALA A 620 11.38 -0.42 17.74
CA ALA A 620 10.93 0.21 16.50
C ALA A 620 9.47 0.69 16.60
N GLY A 621 8.60 -0.06 17.28
CA GLY A 621 7.22 0.39 17.54
C GLY A 621 7.15 1.65 18.41
N THR A 622 7.98 1.72 19.45
CA THR A 622 8.10 2.90 20.32
C THR A 622 8.64 4.10 19.55
N ALA A 623 9.73 3.91 18.79
CA ALA A 623 10.33 4.97 17.98
C ALA A 623 9.40 5.46 16.86
N THR A 624 8.61 4.58 16.25
CA THR A 624 7.68 4.97 15.17
C THR A 624 6.55 5.82 15.73
N LEU A 625 6.00 5.44 16.88
CA LEU A 625 4.98 6.23 17.56
C LEU A 625 5.54 7.59 18.02
N ASP A 626 6.77 7.63 18.53
CA ASP A 626 7.45 8.89 18.89
C ASP A 626 7.62 9.80 17.67
N ALA A 627 8.07 9.27 16.53
CA ALA A 627 8.22 10.02 15.28
C ALA A 627 6.88 10.58 14.77
N PHE A 628 5.84 9.76 14.72
CA PHE A 628 4.53 10.19 14.20
C PHE A 628 3.86 11.22 15.11
N LEU A 629 3.98 11.08 16.43
CA LEU A 629 3.53 12.09 17.38
C LEU A 629 4.34 13.38 17.29
N TYR A 630 5.66 13.28 17.07
CA TYR A 630 6.52 14.43 16.86
C TYR A 630 6.10 15.22 15.60
N ASN A 631 5.84 14.53 14.49
CA ASN A 631 5.34 15.13 13.25
C ASN A 631 4.02 15.89 13.47
N SER A 632 3.03 15.28 14.15
CA SER A 632 1.77 15.96 14.49
C SER A 632 2.02 17.21 15.35
N SER A 633 3.00 17.17 16.27
CA SER A 633 3.37 18.35 17.09
C SER A 633 3.96 19.51 16.27
N ARG A 634 4.41 19.23 15.04
CA ARG A 634 4.90 20.22 14.06
C ARG A 634 3.86 20.55 12.98
N GLY A 635 2.61 20.08 13.14
CA GLY A 635 1.53 20.31 12.18
C GLY A 635 1.74 19.59 10.85
N ILE A 636 2.37 18.42 10.88
CA ILE A 636 2.54 17.55 9.71
C ILE A 636 1.52 16.42 9.82
N ASP A 637 0.42 16.55 9.09
CA ASP A 637 -0.67 15.58 8.96
C ASP A 637 -1.35 15.82 7.60
N PRO A 638 -1.86 14.79 6.91
CA PRO A 638 -2.02 13.40 7.34
C PRO A 638 -0.70 12.60 7.35
N GLN A 639 -0.69 11.44 8.02
CA GLN A 639 0.49 10.56 8.10
C GLN A 639 0.12 9.09 7.87
N ALA A 640 0.88 8.39 7.03
CA ALA A 640 0.67 6.99 6.69
C ALA A 640 1.88 6.09 7.02
N PHE A 641 1.62 4.99 7.71
CA PHE A 641 2.57 3.87 7.84
C PHE A 641 2.79 3.19 6.47
N PHE A 642 3.99 2.67 6.21
CA PHE A 642 4.32 2.17 4.88
C PHE A 642 3.33 1.13 4.34
N GLY A 643 2.94 0.09 5.08
CA GLY A 643 2.13 -0.96 4.45
C GLY A 643 1.31 -1.83 5.38
N LEU A 644 -0.01 -1.78 5.21
CA LEU A 644 -0.86 -2.90 5.61
C LEU A 644 -0.64 -4.04 4.62
N ALA A 645 0.16 -5.00 5.06
CA ALA A 645 0.52 -6.20 4.32
C ALA A 645 1.07 -7.26 5.28
N PRO A 646 0.97 -8.55 4.91
CA PRO A 646 1.65 -9.65 5.58
C PRO A 646 3.06 -9.88 5.02
N GLY A 647 3.94 -10.46 5.82
CA GLY A 647 5.18 -11.09 5.32
C GLY A 647 6.45 -10.47 5.90
N PRO A 648 7.56 -10.46 5.15
CA PRO A 648 8.80 -9.80 5.54
C PRO A 648 8.83 -8.32 5.09
N ASN A 649 9.94 -7.63 5.37
CA ASN A 649 10.24 -6.25 5.02
C ASN A 649 9.24 -5.25 5.64
N TRP A 650 8.81 -4.24 4.88
CA TRP A 650 7.94 -3.14 5.34
C TRP A 650 6.47 -3.52 5.58
N THR A 651 6.23 -4.67 6.20
CA THR A 651 4.90 -5.25 6.42
C THR A 651 4.44 -5.03 7.86
N SER A 652 3.13 -4.86 8.03
CA SER A 652 2.48 -4.67 9.33
C SER A 652 2.23 -5.96 10.12
N HIS A 653 2.09 -7.09 9.44
CA HIS A 653 1.62 -8.36 10.01
C HIS A 653 2.46 -9.55 9.51
N THR A 654 2.42 -10.67 10.24
CA THR A 654 2.92 -11.96 9.73
C THR A 654 1.98 -12.54 8.68
N ASN A 655 2.46 -13.50 7.87
CA ASN A 655 1.63 -14.25 6.91
C ASN A 655 0.42 -14.96 7.54
N THR A 656 -0.59 -15.28 6.72
CA THR A 656 -1.82 -16.00 7.13
C THR A 656 -1.52 -17.34 7.78
N GLY A 657 -0.56 -18.11 7.23
CA GLY A 657 -0.06 -19.36 7.84
C GLY A 657 0.60 -19.17 9.22
N SER A 658 0.83 -17.93 9.65
CA SER A 658 1.34 -17.53 10.95
C SER A 658 0.31 -16.70 11.74
N SER A 659 -0.99 -16.97 11.57
CA SER A 659 -2.07 -16.36 12.37
C SER A 659 -2.21 -14.83 12.26
N TRP A 660 -1.68 -14.22 11.19
CA TRP A 660 -1.85 -12.77 10.92
C TRP A 660 -1.54 -11.85 12.12
N ARG A 661 -0.43 -12.08 12.82
CA ARG A 661 -0.09 -11.33 14.03
C ARG A 661 0.45 -9.94 13.69
N ALA A 662 -0.10 -8.90 14.32
CA ALA A 662 0.40 -7.54 14.20
C ALA A 662 1.80 -7.40 14.81
N HIS A 663 2.69 -6.71 14.10
CA HIS A 663 3.99 -6.29 14.63
C HIS A 663 3.84 -5.13 15.63
N ALA A 664 4.85 -4.90 16.46
CA ALA A 664 4.79 -3.90 17.53
C ALA A 664 4.54 -2.47 17.00
N VAL A 665 5.03 -2.18 15.79
CA VAL A 665 4.82 -0.91 15.10
C VAL A 665 3.34 -0.65 14.83
N TRP A 666 2.63 -1.64 14.28
CA TRP A 666 1.20 -1.54 14.02
C TRP A 666 0.42 -1.33 15.33
N GLN A 667 0.71 -2.13 16.35
CA GLN A 667 0.05 -2.04 17.66
C GLN A 667 0.25 -0.67 18.32
N ALA A 668 1.44 -0.07 18.20
CA ALA A 668 1.72 1.24 18.77
C ALA A 668 0.91 2.37 18.10
N LEU A 669 0.81 2.33 16.76
CA LEU A 669 0.02 3.31 16.00
C LEU A 669 -1.49 3.11 16.20
N GLU A 670 -1.96 1.86 16.21
CA GLU A 670 -3.35 1.50 16.53
C GLU A 670 -3.74 2.01 17.92
N LEU A 671 -2.87 1.82 18.92
CA LEU A 671 -3.09 2.31 20.27
C LEU A 671 -3.33 3.82 20.28
N ARG A 672 -2.56 4.60 19.52
CA ARG A 672 -2.79 6.05 19.40
C ARG A 672 -4.15 6.33 18.80
N ASN A 673 -4.47 5.71 17.66
CA ASN A 673 -5.72 5.96 16.95
C ASN A 673 -6.95 5.65 17.81
N GLN A 674 -6.93 4.56 18.57
CA GLN A 674 -8.04 4.16 19.42
C GLN A 674 -8.18 5.02 20.69
N GLN A 675 -7.06 5.49 21.26
CA GLN A 675 -7.07 6.08 22.60
C GLN A 675 -6.90 7.60 22.67
N ALA A 676 -6.50 8.27 21.57
CA ALA A 676 -6.33 9.72 21.53
C ALA A 676 -7.03 10.37 20.34
N ARG A 677 -7.71 11.48 20.63
CA ARG A 677 -8.42 12.37 19.69
C ARG A 677 -8.35 13.81 20.23
N GLY A 678 -8.81 14.76 19.43
CA GLY A 678 -8.90 16.16 19.83
C GLY A 678 -7.55 16.88 19.82
N ASP A 679 -7.49 18.04 20.47
CA ASP A 679 -6.37 18.96 20.39
C ASP A 679 -5.11 18.40 21.04
N MET A 680 -3.99 18.49 20.34
CA MET A 680 -2.68 18.18 20.90
C MET A 680 -2.20 19.32 21.78
N LEU A 681 -1.80 18.99 23.00
CA LEU A 681 -1.41 19.94 24.04
C LEU A 681 0.11 20.02 24.18
N HIS A 682 0.59 21.20 24.57
CA HIS A 682 1.99 21.39 24.95
C HIS A 682 2.31 20.59 26.21
N VAL A 683 3.39 19.80 26.13
CA VAL A 683 3.98 19.02 27.22
C VAL A 683 5.42 19.49 27.45
N ALA A 684 5.77 19.75 28.71
CA ALA A 684 7.13 20.11 29.11
C ALA A 684 7.77 18.98 29.92
N ILE A 685 8.97 18.56 29.53
CA ILE A 685 9.81 17.65 30.31
C ILE A 685 10.76 18.52 31.14
N LEU A 686 10.45 18.68 32.43
CA LEU A 686 11.23 19.54 33.33
C LEU A 686 12.52 18.88 33.77
N ARG A 687 12.47 17.56 33.94
CA ARG A 687 13.60 16.72 34.33
C ARG A 687 13.43 15.35 33.69
N SER A 688 14.53 14.76 33.24
CA SER A 688 14.61 13.37 32.78
C SER A 688 16.08 12.95 32.83
N PRO A 689 16.41 11.66 33.02
CA PRO A 689 17.68 11.13 32.57
C PRO A 689 17.91 11.47 31.10
N THR A 690 19.16 11.77 30.76
CA THR A 690 19.55 12.20 29.41
C THR A 690 20.69 11.37 28.86
N VAL A 691 20.79 11.33 27.54
CA VAL A 691 21.92 10.78 26.79
C VAL A 691 22.36 11.79 25.74
N ASP A 692 23.65 11.82 25.42
CA ASP A 692 24.15 12.60 24.30
C ASP A 692 24.04 11.78 23.03
N ILE A 693 23.36 12.31 22.01
CA ILE A 693 23.39 11.74 20.66
C ILE A 693 24.54 12.41 19.91
N PRO A 694 25.53 11.66 19.42
CA PRO A 694 26.66 12.24 18.69
C PRO A 694 26.21 12.83 17.35
N ALA A 695 27.05 13.69 16.77
CA ALA A 695 26.87 14.11 15.38
C ALA A 695 27.02 12.90 14.46
N SER A 696 26.24 12.86 13.40
CA SER A 696 26.21 11.74 12.45
C SER A 696 26.22 12.26 11.02
N ASP A 697 26.82 11.49 10.12
CA ASP A 697 26.73 11.71 8.68
C ASP A 697 26.16 10.44 8.05
N PHE A 698 24.98 10.55 7.45
CA PHE A 698 24.34 9.45 6.77
C PHE A 698 24.12 9.80 5.30
N GLY A 699 24.81 9.09 4.41
CA GLY A 699 24.69 9.31 2.96
C GLY A 699 25.11 10.71 2.49
N GLY A 700 26.01 11.39 3.22
CA GLY A 700 26.44 12.76 2.92
C GLY A 700 25.57 13.84 3.57
N ASN A 701 24.59 13.46 4.39
CA ASN A 701 23.75 14.36 5.16
C ASN A 701 24.27 14.51 6.59
N SER A 702 24.93 15.64 6.85
CA SER A 702 25.44 16.01 8.16
C SER A 702 24.32 16.40 9.12
N VAL A 703 24.18 15.65 10.22
CA VAL A 703 23.28 15.96 11.33
C VAL A 703 24.11 16.31 12.57
N PRO A 704 23.82 17.43 13.25
CA PRO A 704 24.58 17.87 14.42
C PRO A 704 24.35 16.95 15.63
N ALA A 705 25.23 17.03 16.62
CA ALA A 705 25.04 16.34 17.90
C ALA A 705 23.85 16.93 18.68
N PHE A 706 23.15 16.08 19.43
CA PHE A 706 22.06 16.46 20.34
C PHE A 706 22.44 16.10 21.78
N PRO A 707 23.11 17.01 22.52
CA PRO A 707 23.49 16.77 23.90
C PRO A 707 22.28 16.84 24.83
N ASN A 708 22.36 16.15 25.96
CA ASN A 708 21.33 16.13 27.01
C ASN A 708 19.93 15.73 26.47
N THR A 709 19.87 14.78 25.53
CA THR A 709 18.61 14.31 24.97
C THR A 709 17.83 13.49 26.00
N PRO A 710 16.59 13.85 26.35
CA PRO A 710 15.79 13.11 27.31
C PRO A 710 15.50 11.67 26.87
N LEU A 711 15.68 10.73 27.81
CA LEU A 711 15.31 9.32 27.64
C LEU A 711 13.80 9.06 27.79
N VAL A 712 12.99 10.07 28.11
CA VAL A 712 11.53 10.02 28.12
C VAL A 712 11.00 10.97 27.05
N SER A 713 9.99 10.54 26.29
CA SER A 713 9.18 11.39 25.43
C SER A 713 7.74 11.41 25.92
N ALA A 714 7.03 12.52 25.76
CA ALA A 714 5.67 12.65 26.23
C ALA A 714 4.82 13.55 25.33
N TYR A 715 3.59 13.12 25.09
CA TYR A 715 2.63 13.82 24.23
C TYR A 715 1.25 13.75 24.87
N ALA A 716 0.44 14.81 24.75
CA ALA A 716 -0.87 14.86 25.37
C ALA A 716 -1.93 15.38 24.40
N PHE A 717 -3.16 14.89 24.57
CA PHE A 717 -4.32 15.25 23.78
C PHE A 717 -5.50 15.58 24.69
N ARG A 718 -6.39 16.45 24.22
CA ARG A 718 -7.65 16.78 24.87
C ARG A 718 -8.82 16.69 23.90
N ASP A 719 -9.79 15.86 24.24
CA ASP A 719 -11.08 15.73 23.56
C ASP A 719 -12.20 16.02 24.57
N GLY A 720 -12.72 17.25 24.56
CA GLY A 720 -13.64 17.74 25.60
C GLY A 720 -13.01 17.67 27.00
N ASP A 721 -13.58 16.82 27.86
CA ASP A 721 -13.11 16.57 29.23
C ASP A 721 -12.18 15.33 29.33
N ARG A 722 -11.91 14.64 28.22
CA ARG A 722 -10.98 13.50 28.18
C ARG A 722 -9.57 14.00 27.87
N TYR A 723 -8.62 13.60 28.72
CA TYR A 723 -7.19 13.78 28.48
C TYR A 723 -6.53 12.43 28.21
N SER A 724 -5.72 12.37 27.15
CA SER A 724 -4.90 11.21 26.83
C SER A 724 -3.43 11.62 26.85
N VAL A 725 -2.58 10.87 27.55
CA VAL A 725 -1.15 11.16 27.66
C VAL A 725 -0.36 9.93 27.25
N PHE A 726 0.52 10.09 26.26
CA PHE A 726 1.51 9.09 25.86
C PHE A 726 2.80 9.37 26.62
N LEU A 727 3.37 8.32 27.23
CA LEU A 727 4.69 8.32 27.85
C LEU A 727 5.51 7.22 27.18
N LEU A 728 6.59 7.60 26.52
CA LEU A 728 7.43 6.70 25.74
C LEU A 728 8.84 6.66 26.36
N SER A 729 9.37 5.46 26.55
CA SER A 729 10.75 5.27 26.97
C SER A 729 11.65 5.19 25.75
N ARG A 730 12.71 5.99 25.73
CA ARG A 730 13.82 5.86 24.78
C ARG A 730 15.00 5.07 25.36
N SER A 731 14.82 4.41 26.51
CA SER A 731 15.87 3.58 27.11
C SER A 731 15.69 2.12 26.76
N LEU A 732 16.79 1.47 26.38
CA LEU A 732 16.84 0.03 26.11
C LEU A 732 16.80 -0.83 27.39
N THR A 733 17.35 -0.34 28.50
CA THR A 733 17.58 -1.15 29.71
C THR A 733 17.15 -0.49 31.02
N ALA A 734 16.93 0.83 31.04
CA ALA A 734 16.62 1.54 32.27
C ALA A 734 15.12 1.71 32.47
N HIS A 735 14.69 1.55 33.72
CA HIS A 735 13.35 1.94 34.14
C HIS A 735 13.41 3.36 34.71
N ILE A 736 12.58 4.24 34.15
CA ILE A 736 12.54 5.66 34.52
C ILE A 736 11.17 5.94 35.16
N PRO A 737 11.11 6.14 36.50
CA PRO A 737 9.87 6.60 37.14
C PRO A 737 9.46 7.95 36.58
N VAL A 738 8.17 8.15 36.28
CA VAL A 738 7.64 9.43 35.75
C VAL A 738 6.65 10.03 36.73
N THR A 739 6.89 11.27 37.17
CA THR A 739 5.88 12.12 37.79
C THR A 739 5.14 12.88 36.70
N LEU A 740 3.83 12.67 36.58
CA LEU A 740 2.98 13.37 35.62
C LEU A 740 2.15 14.45 36.31
N HIS A 741 2.36 15.70 35.91
CA HIS A 741 1.58 16.85 36.37
C HIS A 741 0.51 17.18 35.32
N LEU A 742 -0.76 17.03 35.72
CA LEU A 742 -1.93 17.26 34.87
C LEU A 742 -2.54 18.65 35.17
N PRO A 743 -3.22 19.28 34.19
CA PRO A 743 -3.83 20.59 34.37
C PRO A 743 -5.15 20.54 35.18
N PHE A 744 -5.38 19.46 35.90
CA PHE A 744 -6.56 19.21 36.73
C PHE A 744 -6.16 18.39 37.96
N THR A 745 -7.00 18.44 39.00
CA THR A 745 -6.72 17.80 40.29
C THR A 745 -7.54 16.54 40.55
N ASN A 746 -8.57 16.27 39.74
CA ASN A 746 -9.44 15.10 39.88
C ASN A 746 -9.77 14.51 38.50
N ALA A 747 -9.91 13.19 38.42
CA ALA A 747 -10.41 12.47 37.26
C ALA A 747 -11.49 11.48 37.69
N ILE A 748 -12.55 11.34 36.89
CA ILE A 748 -13.63 10.36 37.14
C ILE A 748 -13.10 8.93 36.97
N GLN A 749 -12.14 8.74 36.07
CA GLN A 749 -11.56 7.45 35.74
C GLN A 749 -10.18 7.66 35.13
N VAL A 750 -9.24 6.78 35.46
CA VAL A 750 -7.94 6.69 34.77
C VAL A 750 -7.77 5.27 34.24
N THR A 751 -7.53 5.14 32.94
CA THR A 751 -7.26 3.87 32.28
C THR A 751 -5.85 3.90 31.70
N GLN A 752 -5.06 2.90 32.06
CA GLN A 752 -3.73 2.69 31.51
C GLN A 752 -3.83 1.68 30.36
N HIS A 753 -3.25 2.03 29.22
CA HIS A 753 -2.99 1.12 28.12
C HIS A 753 -1.48 0.97 27.98
N LEU A 754 -0.99 -0.27 27.91
CA LEU A 754 0.44 -0.56 27.99
C LEU A 754 0.85 -1.58 26.94
N LEU A 755 1.70 -1.14 26.01
CA LEU A 755 2.52 -1.99 25.15
C LEU A 755 3.93 -1.97 25.75
N THR A 756 4.37 -3.08 26.34
CA THR A 756 5.61 -3.15 27.13
C THR A 756 6.27 -4.53 27.01
N GLY A 757 7.52 -4.63 27.45
CA GLY A 757 8.38 -5.81 27.36
C GLY A 757 9.85 -5.40 27.17
N ASP A 758 10.74 -6.37 26.94
CA ASP A 758 12.10 -6.08 26.45
C ASP A 758 11.99 -5.39 25.07
N PRO A 759 12.58 -4.18 24.87
CA PRO A 759 12.54 -3.48 23.59
C PRO A 759 13.04 -4.29 22.39
N ARG A 760 13.83 -5.36 22.61
CA ARG A 760 14.33 -6.27 21.56
C ARG A 760 13.27 -7.26 21.06
N THR A 761 12.18 -7.44 21.79
CA THR A 761 11.15 -8.44 21.51
C THR A 761 10.34 -8.08 20.28
N ASN A 762 9.89 -9.07 19.51
CA ASN A 762 8.99 -8.93 18.37
C ASN A 762 7.94 -10.06 18.33
N ASN A 763 6.98 -9.93 17.39
CA ASN A 763 5.88 -10.89 17.20
C ASN A 763 6.05 -11.88 16.03
N ILE A 764 7.25 -11.99 15.45
CA ILE A 764 7.50 -12.81 14.25
C ILE A 764 7.25 -14.29 14.58
N ALA A 765 7.93 -14.82 15.58
CA ALA A 765 7.85 -16.24 15.95
C ALA A 765 6.64 -16.61 16.84
N GLY A 766 5.99 -15.62 17.46
CA GLY A 766 4.86 -15.83 18.36
C GLY A 766 4.31 -14.52 18.93
N PRO A 767 3.14 -14.53 19.60
CA PRO A 767 2.49 -13.32 20.14
C PRO A 767 3.14 -12.87 21.46
N ASN A 768 4.39 -12.44 21.41
CA ASN A 768 5.18 -12.06 22.59
C ASN A 768 4.81 -10.67 23.14
N LEU A 769 4.22 -9.81 22.31
CA LEU A 769 3.79 -8.46 22.63
C LEU A 769 2.30 -8.30 22.33
N ALA A 770 1.59 -7.69 23.28
CA ALA A 770 0.19 -7.29 23.15
C ALA A 770 -0.08 -6.04 23.99
N VAL A 771 -1.06 -5.23 23.56
CA VAL A 771 -1.55 -4.09 24.35
C VAL A 771 -2.40 -4.62 25.51
N SER A 772 -2.00 -4.28 26.74
CA SER A 772 -2.80 -4.54 27.95
C SER A 772 -3.57 -3.30 28.38
N ARG A 773 -4.73 -3.50 29.03
CA ARG A 773 -5.59 -2.42 29.55
C ARG A 773 -5.86 -2.64 31.04
N THR A 774 -5.58 -1.63 31.85
CA THR A 774 -5.80 -1.65 33.30
C THR A 774 -6.57 -0.41 33.75
N LEU A 775 -7.64 -0.61 34.51
CA LEU A 775 -8.35 0.47 35.20
C LEU A 775 -7.64 0.74 36.54
N LEU A 776 -7.20 1.98 36.79
CA LEU A 776 -6.48 2.29 38.03
C LEU A 776 -7.47 2.41 39.21
N PRO A 777 -7.37 1.56 40.25
CA PRO A 777 -8.40 1.43 41.30
C PRO A 777 -8.62 2.69 42.15
N GLU A 778 -7.58 3.50 42.33
CA GLU A 778 -7.61 4.72 43.16
C GLU A 778 -8.53 5.82 42.60
N PHE A 779 -9.01 5.65 41.37
CA PHE A 779 -9.88 6.59 40.65
C PHE A 779 -11.21 5.95 40.23
N GLN A 780 -11.65 4.88 40.88
CA GLN A 780 -13.01 4.35 40.66
C GLN A 780 -14.02 5.18 41.46
N PRO A 781 -15.14 5.62 40.86
CA PRO A 781 -16.26 6.14 41.64
C PRO A 781 -16.68 5.06 42.63
N GLY A 782 -16.66 5.35 43.93
CA GLY A 782 -17.15 4.44 44.96
C GLY A 782 -18.53 3.95 44.56
N THR A 783 -18.76 2.63 44.62
CA THR A 783 -20.08 2.11 44.32
C THR A 783 -21.07 2.65 45.35
N PRO A 784 -22.35 2.89 45.03
CA PRO A 784 -23.35 3.27 46.03
C PRO A 784 -23.43 2.28 47.20
N PHE A 785 -22.96 1.05 46.98
CA PHE A 785 -22.81 0.02 48.00
C PHE A 785 -21.68 0.30 48.98
N ASP A 786 -20.57 0.93 48.58
CA ASP A 786 -19.46 1.24 49.48
C ASP A 786 -19.88 2.27 50.55
N ASP A 787 -20.67 3.28 50.17
CA ASP A 787 -21.28 4.23 51.12
C ASP A 787 -22.31 3.56 52.03
N LEU A 788 -23.11 2.63 51.51
CA LEU A 788 -24.06 1.83 52.29
C LEU A 788 -23.37 0.85 53.24
N PHE A 789 -22.25 0.25 52.85
CA PHE A 789 -21.45 -0.64 53.70
C PHE A 789 -20.72 0.16 54.78
N GLU A 790 -20.13 1.32 54.45
CA GLU A 790 -19.58 2.23 55.44
C GLU A 790 -20.65 2.70 56.45
N GLU A 791 -21.85 3.06 55.99
CA GLU A 791 -22.94 3.47 56.87
C GLU A 791 -23.48 2.31 57.71
N PHE A 792 -23.55 1.09 57.15
CA PHE A 792 -23.97 -0.13 57.85
C PHE A 792 -22.98 -0.56 58.93
N PHE A 793 -21.67 -0.46 58.69
CA PHE A 793 -20.63 -0.77 59.68
C PHE A 793 -20.46 0.37 60.70
N LYS A 794 -20.60 1.65 60.30
CA LYS A 794 -20.67 2.79 61.26
C LYS A 794 -21.87 2.66 62.20
N ARG A 795 -23.01 2.15 61.74
CA ARG A 795 -24.20 1.88 62.58
C ARG A 795 -24.06 0.64 63.48
N ARG A 796 -23.17 -0.32 63.16
CA ARG A 796 -22.89 -1.50 64.00
C ARG A 796 -21.71 -1.35 64.95
N GLY A 797 -20.88 -0.30 64.79
CA GLY A 797 -19.71 -0.03 65.63
C GLY A 797 -19.97 0.42 67.08
N GLN A 798 -21.23 0.40 67.57
CA GLN A 798 -21.55 0.75 68.96
C GLN A 798 -21.63 -0.44 69.94
N GLN A 799 -21.42 -1.68 69.51
CA GLN A 799 -21.26 -2.81 70.44
C GLN A 799 -20.11 -3.71 69.98
N GLY A 800 -19.09 -3.82 70.83
CA GLY A 800 -17.83 -4.48 70.53
C GLY A 800 -17.95 -5.96 70.24
N ALA A 801 -17.44 -6.38 69.09
CA ALA A 801 -16.82 -7.68 68.81
C ALA A 801 -16.15 -7.61 67.41
N GLU A 802 -14.94 -8.14 67.28
CA GLU A 802 -14.18 -8.22 66.00
C GLU A 802 -14.96 -8.96 64.90
N PRO A 803 -14.94 -8.51 63.62
CA PRO A 803 -15.45 -9.29 62.51
C PRO A 803 -14.33 -10.07 61.76
N PRO A 804 -14.67 -11.20 61.08
CA PRO A 804 -13.71 -12.15 60.51
C PRO A 804 -13.21 -11.75 59.11
N ARG A 805 -12.01 -12.24 58.75
CA ARG A 805 -11.39 -12.12 57.42
C ARG A 805 -12.33 -12.60 56.30
N GLN A 806 -12.73 -11.69 55.41
CA GLN A 806 -13.37 -12.03 54.14
C GLN A 806 -12.32 -12.42 53.08
N ARG A 807 -12.51 -13.60 52.50
CA ARG A 807 -11.75 -14.12 51.36
C ARG A 807 -12.24 -13.39 50.10
N ARG A 808 -11.35 -12.65 49.41
CA ARG A 808 -11.63 -12.11 48.07
C ARG A 808 -11.72 -13.28 47.09
N SER A 809 -12.87 -13.44 46.43
CA SER A 809 -13.02 -14.29 45.25
C SER A 809 -12.68 -13.48 44.00
N ASN A 810 -11.61 -13.83 43.30
CA ASN A 810 -11.40 -13.35 41.94
C ASN A 810 -12.14 -14.31 41.00
N SER A 811 -13.19 -13.83 40.35
CA SER A 811 -13.76 -14.49 39.17
C SER A 811 -13.01 -13.97 37.94
N LEU A 812 -12.27 -14.85 37.28
CA LEU A 812 -11.84 -14.69 35.90
C LEU A 812 -13.09 -14.90 35.03
N GLY A 813 -13.69 -13.82 34.55
CA GLY A 813 -14.80 -13.84 33.61
C GLY A 813 -14.34 -13.36 32.23
N SER A 814 -14.22 -14.27 31.28
CA SER A 814 -14.15 -13.96 29.85
C SER A 814 -15.49 -13.36 29.42
N GLY A 815 -15.52 -12.08 29.06
CA GLY A 815 -16.71 -11.43 28.53
C GLY A 815 -16.74 -11.54 27.01
N PHE A 816 -17.81 -12.10 26.47
CA PHE A 816 -18.22 -11.90 25.07
C PHE A 816 -19.36 -10.89 25.03
N VAL A 817 -19.50 -10.17 23.91
CA VAL A 817 -20.64 -9.27 23.67
C VAL A 817 -21.70 -10.06 22.90
N ILE A 818 -22.96 -9.98 23.33
CA ILE A 818 -24.10 -10.52 22.57
C ILE A 818 -24.88 -9.32 22.05
N ASP A 819 -25.03 -9.21 20.74
CA ASP A 819 -25.85 -8.18 20.14
C ASP A 819 -27.35 -8.50 20.30
N SER A 820 -28.23 -7.58 19.88
CA SER A 820 -29.67 -7.80 19.96
C SER A 820 -30.20 -8.92 19.03
N SER A 821 -29.39 -9.44 18.11
CA SER A 821 -29.72 -10.56 17.22
C SER A 821 -29.32 -11.94 17.78
N GLY A 822 -28.53 -11.97 18.87
CA GLY A 822 -28.17 -13.19 19.58
C GLY A 822 -26.84 -13.81 19.14
N ILE A 823 -26.01 -13.07 18.40
CA ILE A 823 -24.68 -13.51 17.98
C ILE A 823 -23.65 -13.17 19.05
N VAL A 824 -22.75 -14.11 19.33
CA VAL A 824 -21.59 -13.93 20.23
C VAL A 824 -20.46 -13.30 19.42
N ILE A 825 -20.04 -12.09 19.79
CA ILE A 825 -18.92 -11.34 19.18
C ILE A 825 -17.76 -11.23 20.17
#